data_AF-A0A9D9DT09-F1
#
_entry.id   AF-A0A9D9DT09-F1
#
_cell.length_a   1.000
_cell.length_b   1.000
_cell.length_c   1.000
_cell.angle_alpha   90.00
_cell.angle_beta   90.00
_cell.angle_gamma   90.00
#
_symmetry.space_group_name_H-M   'P 1'
#
loop_
_entity.id
_entity.type
_entity.pdbx_description
1 polymer ?
#
loop_
_entity_poly.entity_id
_entity_poly.type
_entity_poly.pdbx_seq_one_letter_code
_entity_poly.pdbx_strand_id
1 'polypeptide(L)'
;MSKKQLAVSLVSSALILQAACYSAAFAVTNISGVTPNEQTGGYDIRPEAVKGQTGFRHFENFVLDKGDVANFIFQYLRENASVSGDDSYHGYTLNDISKFVSLVDGKVNINGVVNALKAQNGALSDGHLIFVTPNGMVVGSSGVLNVGSLSVLTPTQDAYTVLKNGIPTDVKYDEFVNQPLAGNATVDFNNWQSNTYQRGTGVVTVDGGIIARGGINIDAGTANFGDTAMVFSGVNDSTVFMKKEPTNLDELGRPQDFIEHDPQAEAAALFNQLVSSRTTSGNQFAGSNGEIVITAGNGITVDTGGMLVNNSASNGLIAMTNHGANGININGEVRNNSAINGTVNITNNAGQLNVGETGLVTQVSGNMTFLNDGTSLNVRQGGQVVNNGTLKMTNNGAEGFNIYGSVTNTGDATLLNSASGTDGLYIAEAGKVVNTGTLAMTNNGSGGFNTEGSITNTGKTTLTNTGSTGFNLESSGRITNNGSSLTITNSGGGDADFMGITTTTNGGTIDVNNTGSDVIIGDNTTNDNYFNADGNVTFTVDNGNIKNYGVTKTHIKTTKNLVMDVNNGAIGEAVPDGIGTNARDWQKSVNTNVDGTITADSSGTGSLINMASANKDMHLNYAKADGKVYLLADDINNKNGTDYDILNYAENAAKPNVEGTGISIIASGNVGASDKKLTFRQNGVEKIFDGDDATRPHEWDINKPEETVDVLGDNNVYIKGMDHDNGKKANTNVGAIIARKGDIDAEFSGDTYIEETTAQNNIKITTRGKHMEINHLGEVPNYPNDYYGPNNNVTPDKVTLTALDLGSYWDESENPQYEHAADSTVKVNNGTIDGRGEGRDEHGNADQDLIIIADNAYAGGYYFNMGKHRGDDGKTSLTPDGSTNAIKTLDGGDASIRVKAVRPEDVEAVGGDPTNMTSPNDDGRNYYYGGSGQGDDPNYDIDGDITPPEDQGGEDDDDNLVVPTPEPTEAPTPEPTPEPTEKPTPEPTPEPTP
;
A
#
# COMPACT_ATOMS: atom_id res chain seq x y z
N MET A 1 15.79 12.58 -55.75
CA MET A 1 14.50 13.16 -56.17
C MET A 1 14.28 14.45 -55.39
N SER A 2 14.08 15.59 -56.06
CA SER A 2 14.15 16.91 -55.39
C SER A 2 12.84 17.29 -54.70
N LYS A 3 12.92 18.06 -53.61
CA LYS A 3 11.78 18.60 -52.83
C LYS A 3 10.72 19.33 -53.69
N LYS A 4 11.03 19.72 -54.94
CA LYS A 4 10.08 20.33 -55.89
C LYS A 4 9.19 19.32 -56.64
N GLN A 5 9.54 18.03 -56.69
CA GLN A 5 8.71 17.00 -57.34
C GLN A 5 7.67 16.39 -56.39
N LEU A 6 7.88 16.48 -55.07
CA LEU A 6 6.91 16.05 -54.05
C LEU A 6 5.76 17.06 -53.88
N ALA A 7 6.05 18.36 -54.01
CA ALA A 7 5.06 19.43 -53.90
C ALA A 7 4.06 19.48 -55.07
N VAL A 8 4.47 19.11 -56.29
CA VAL A 8 3.58 19.10 -57.46
C VAL A 8 2.65 17.87 -57.45
N SER A 9 3.07 16.76 -56.84
CA SER A 9 2.19 15.60 -56.63
C SER A 9 1.15 15.86 -55.53
N LEU A 10 1.53 16.50 -54.41
CA LEU A 10 0.58 16.84 -53.34
C LEU A 10 -0.46 17.90 -53.76
N VAL A 11 -0.09 18.87 -54.59
CA VAL A 11 -1.04 19.90 -55.07
C VAL A 11 -1.95 19.38 -56.19
N SER A 12 -1.49 18.42 -57.00
CA SER A 12 -2.34 17.78 -58.02
C SER A 12 -3.35 16.81 -57.40
N SER A 13 -2.98 16.11 -56.32
CA SER A 13 -3.90 15.28 -55.52
C SER A 13 -4.92 16.13 -54.74
N ALA A 14 -4.51 17.31 -54.28
CA ALA A 14 -5.40 18.25 -53.58
C ALA A 14 -6.40 18.95 -54.53
N LEU A 15 -6.02 19.25 -55.78
CA LEU A 15 -6.96 19.81 -56.77
C LEU A 15 -7.95 18.77 -57.34
N ILE A 16 -7.61 17.47 -57.35
CA ILE A 16 -8.57 16.43 -57.73
C ILE A 16 -9.54 16.10 -56.56
N LEU A 17 -9.15 16.34 -55.30
CA LEU A 17 -10.09 16.33 -54.16
C LEU A 17 -10.99 17.58 -54.12
N GLN A 18 -10.53 18.74 -54.61
CA GLN A 18 -11.33 19.97 -54.62
C GLN A 18 -12.36 20.02 -55.77
N ALA A 19 -12.20 19.18 -56.81
CA ALA A 19 -13.18 19.05 -57.90
C ALA A 19 -14.26 17.98 -57.64
N ALA A 20 -14.12 17.14 -56.60
CA ALA A 20 -15.17 16.23 -56.13
C ALA A 20 -16.04 16.84 -55.02
N CYS A 21 -15.63 17.99 -54.47
CA CYS A 21 -16.32 18.72 -53.41
C CYS A 21 -16.83 20.08 -53.92
N TYR A 22 -17.56 20.13 -55.03
CA TYR A 22 -18.51 21.21 -55.34
C TYR A 22 -19.47 20.73 -56.44
N SER A 23 -20.33 19.79 -56.05
CA SER A 23 -21.71 19.80 -56.51
C SER A 23 -22.58 19.59 -55.28
N ALA A 24 -22.92 20.69 -54.62
CA ALA A 24 -24.27 20.81 -54.07
C ALA A 24 -25.25 20.77 -55.27
N ALA A 25 -25.35 19.61 -55.92
CA ALA A 25 -26.54 19.27 -56.65
C ALA A 25 -27.61 19.17 -55.57
N PHE A 26 -28.57 20.08 -55.58
CA PHE A 26 -29.79 20.03 -54.77
C PHE A 26 -30.26 18.57 -54.72
N ALA A 27 -30.02 17.88 -53.61
CA ALA A 27 -30.41 16.49 -53.46
C ALA A 27 -31.91 16.51 -53.15
N VAL A 28 -32.72 16.72 -54.18
CA VAL A 28 -34.18 16.63 -54.09
C VAL A 28 -34.53 15.28 -53.47
N THR A 29 -35.46 15.28 -52.50
CA THR A 29 -35.96 14.04 -51.89
C THR A 29 -36.33 13.02 -52.95
N ASN A 30 -35.74 11.83 -52.83
CA ASN A 30 -35.92 10.70 -53.72
C ASN A 30 -36.06 9.43 -52.89
N ILE A 31 -37.33 9.03 -52.68
CA ILE A 31 -37.70 7.78 -52.04
C ILE A 31 -38.39 6.94 -53.12
N SER A 32 -37.73 5.87 -53.58
CA SER A 32 -38.21 5.04 -54.68
C SER A 32 -39.66 4.58 -54.46
N GLY A 33 -40.53 4.83 -55.44
CA GLY A 33 -41.94 4.40 -55.41
C GLY A 33 -42.84 5.16 -54.42
N VAL A 34 -42.38 6.29 -53.87
CA VAL A 34 -43.17 7.12 -52.94
C VAL A 34 -43.22 8.56 -53.45
N THR A 35 -44.42 9.14 -53.46
CA THR A 35 -44.64 10.55 -53.75
C THR A 35 -45.21 11.26 -52.51
N PRO A 36 -45.04 12.58 -52.37
CA PRO A 36 -45.62 13.32 -51.25
C PRO A 36 -47.15 13.16 -51.22
N ASN A 37 -47.69 12.89 -50.04
CA ASN A 37 -49.12 12.89 -49.79
C ASN A 37 -49.60 14.34 -49.64
N GLU A 38 -50.64 14.73 -50.38
CA GLU A 38 -51.14 16.11 -50.36
C GLU A 38 -51.72 16.53 -48.99
N GLN A 39 -52.29 15.58 -48.26
CA GLN A 39 -52.92 15.81 -46.95
C GLN A 39 -51.90 15.95 -45.83
N THR A 40 -50.85 15.12 -45.82
CA THR A 40 -49.85 15.14 -44.74
C THR A 40 -48.66 16.05 -45.07
N GLY A 41 -48.48 16.38 -46.35
CA GLY A 41 -47.30 17.06 -46.89
C GLY A 41 -46.04 16.20 -46.90
N GLY A 42 -46.09 14.99 -46.32
CA GLY A 42 -44.97 14.08 -46.19
C GLY A 42 -45.05 12.88 -47.14
N TYR A 43 -43.97 12.12 -47.18
CA TYR A 43 -43.87 10.85 -47.90
C TYR A 43 -44.44 9.75 -47.00
N ASP A 44 -45.70 9.38 -47.20
CA ASP A 44 -46.36 8.34 -46.40
C ASP A 44 -46.04 6.95 -46.95
N ILE A 45 -45.41 6.11 -46.13
CA ILE A 45 -44.80 4.84 -46.52
C ILE A 45 -45.53 3.68 -45.84
N ARG A 46 -46.21 2.86 -46.63
CA ARG A 46 -46.80 1.58 -46.21
C ARG A 46 -46.03 0.38 -46.75
N PRO A 47 -46.11 -0.80 -46.11
CA PRO A 47 -45.47 -2.02 -46.62
C PRO A 47 -46.08 -2.48 -47.95
N GLU A 48 -45.24 -3.08 -48.81
CA GLU A 48 -45.63 -3.70 -50.08
C GLU A 48 -45.85 -5.21 -49.94
N ALA A 49 -45.34 -5.80 -48.87
CA ALA A 49 -45.55 -7.20 -48.54
C ALA A 49 -45.56 -7.45 -47.03
N VAL A 50 -46.16 -8.56 -46.62
CA VAL A 50 -46.26 -8.94 -45.21
C VAL A 50 -46.01 -10.43 -44.98
N LYS A 51 -45.41 -10.75 -43.82
CA LYS A 51 -45.34 -12.10 -43.25
C LYS A 51 -45.62 -12.02 -41.75
N GLY A 52 -46.77 -12.55 -41.32
CA GLY A 52 -47.23 -12.38 -39.95
C GLY A 52 -47.44 -10.90 -39.62
N GLN A 53 -46.80 -10.39 -38.57
CA GLN A 53 -46.81 -8.96 -38.19
C GLN A 53 -45.59 -8.17 -38.67
N THR A 54 -44.83 -8.70 -39.63
CA THR A 54 -43.70 -8.00 -40.26
C THR A 54 -44.11 -7.51 -41.63
N GLY A 55 -44.07 -6.19 -41.84
CA GLY A 55 -44.19 -5.56 -43.14
C GLY A 55 -42.83 -5.34 -43.80
N PHE A 56 -42.78 -5.44 -45.12
CA PHE A 56 -41.59 -5.25 -45.94
C PHE A 56 -41.84 -4.21 -47.03
N ARG A 57 -40.83 -3.41 -47.32
CA ARG A 57 -40.78 -2.55 -48.51
C ARG A 57 -39.36 -2.50 -49.07
N HIS A 58 -39.26 -2.51 -50.39
CA HIS A 58 -37.99 -2.35 -51.10
C HIS A 58 -37.88 -0.93 -51.68
N PHE A 59 -36.67 -0.38 -51.64
CA PHE A 59 -36.30 0.89 -52.23
C PHE A 59 -34.99 0.74 -53.02
N GLU A 60 -34.93 1.32 -54.21
CA GLU A 60 -33.65 1.47 -54.91
C GLU A 60 -32.82 2.59 -54.25
N ASN A 61 -33.47 3.73 -53.99
CA ASN A 61 -32.89 4.91 -53.36
C ASN A 61 -33.76 5.36 -52.18
N PHE A 62 -33.11 5.78 -51.10
CA PHE A 62 -33.74 6.43 -49.96
C PHE A 62 -32.93 7.67 -49.59
N VAL A 63 -33.29 8.81 -50.17
CA VAL A 63 -32.71 10.13 -49.90
C VAL A 63 -33.84 11.05 -49.44
N LEU A 64 -33.80 11.52 -48.20
CA LEU A 64 -34.76 12.47 -47.65
C LEU A 64 -34.07 13.79 -47.37
N ASP A 65 -34.44 14.85 -48.07
CA ASP A 65 -33.82 16.18 -47.93
C ASP A 65 -34.34 16.94 -46.71
N LYS A 66 -33.58 17.96 -46.30
CA LYS A 66 -33.93 18.83 -45.16
C LYS A 66 -35.28 19.49 -45.37
N GLY A 67 -36.14 19.47 -44.34
CA GLY A 67 -37.49 20.04 -44.37
C GLY A 67 -38.58 19.12 -44.93
N ASP A 68 -38.21 17.96 -45.49
CA ASP A 68 -39.16 16.93 -45.87
C ASP A 68 -39.38 15.91 -44.74
N VAL A 69 -40.57 15.33 -44.72
CA VAL A 69 -41.00 14.35 -43.71
C VAL A 69 -41.33 13.04 -44.39
N ALA A 70 -40.80 11.92 -43.90
CA ALA A 70 -41.21 10.58 -44.28
C ALA A 70 -41.92 9.87 -43.11
N ASN A 71 -43.16 9.44 -43.33
CA ASN A 71 -43.99 8.80 -42.32
C ASN A 71 -44.10 7.30 -42.61
N PHE A 72 -43.40 6.47 -41.84
CA PHE A 72 -43.56 5.02 -41.88
C PHE A 72 -44.84 4.63 -41.14
N ILE A 73 -45.83 4.14 -41.87
CA ILE A 73 -47.12 3.79 -41.33
C ILE A 73 -47.12 2.29 -40.97
N PHE A 74 -47.31 1.98 -39.70
CA PHE A 74 -47.33 0.61 -39.16
C PHE A 74 -48.65 -0.13 -39.44
N GLN A 75 -49.18 0.06 -40.65
CA GLN A 75 -50.37 -0.59 -41.17
C GLN A 75 -50.22 -0.91 -42.65
N TYR A 76 -50.58 -2.13 -43.05
CA TYR A 76 -50.67 -2.52 -44.45
C TYR A 76 -52.12 -2.48 -44.94
N LEU A 77 -52.30 -2.13 -46.22
CA LEU A 77 -53.58 -2.28 -46.91
C LEU A 77 -53.67 -3.67 -47.55
N ARG A 78 -54.83 -4.30 -47.40
CA ARG A 78 -55.19 -5.50 -48.17
C ARG A 78 -56.57 -5.30 -48.78
N GLU A 79 -56.69 -5.68 -50.04
CA GLU A 79 -57.98 -5.72 -50.73
C GLU A 79 -58.81 -6.90 -50.21
N ASN A 80 -60.02 -6.61 -49.75
CA ASN A 80 -61.05 -7.59 -49.46
C ASN A 80 -61.91 -7.76 -50.71
N ALA A 81 -61.51 -8.65 -51.62
CA ALA A 81 -62.38 -9.01 -52.73
C ALA A 81 -63.54 -9.89 -52.20
N SER A 82 -64.72 -9.30 -52.00
CA SER A 82 -65.97 -10.04 -51.88
C SER A 82 -66.81 -9.77 -53.13
N VAL A 83 -66.95 -10.78 -53.99
CA VAL A 83 -67.76 -10.70 -55.21
C VAL A 83 -69.21 -11.00 -54.85
N SER A 84 -70.12 -10.04 -55.06
CA SER A 84 -71.57 -10.31 -55.07
C SER A 84 -72.24 -9.63 -56.28
N GLY A 85 -72.45 -10.40 -57.36
CA GLY A 85 -73.11 -9.89 -58.57
C GLY A 85 -72.19 -9.12 -59.53
N ASP A 86 -72.79 -8.30 -60.40
CA ASP A 86 -72.14 -7.51 -61.46
C ASP A 86 -71.50 -6.20 -60.94
N ASP A 87 -71.63 -5.92 -59.63
CA ASP A 87 -71.03 -4.77 -58.96
C ASP A 87 -69.84 -5.23 -58.09
N SER A 88 -68.62 -4.82 -58.48
CA SER A 88 -67.39 -5.04 -57.71
C SER A 88 -67.32 -4.04 -56.55
N TYR A 89 -67.51 -4.49 -55.32
CA TYR A 89 -67.24 -3.67 -54.14
C TYR A 89 -65.80 -3.90 -53.67
N HIS A 90 -64.92 -2.93 -53.93
CA HIS A 90 -63.54 -2.96 -53.44
C HIS A 90 -63.52 -2.49 -51.98
N GLY A 91 -63.65 -3.44 -51.05
CA GLY A 91 -63.43 -3.19 -49.63
C GLY A 91 -61.94 -3.30 -49.30
N TYR A 92 -61.45 -2.53 -48.34
CA TYR A 92 -60.06 -2.63 -47.88
C TYR A 92 -60.02 -2.90 -46.38
N THR A 93 -59.05 -3.70 -45.95
CA THR A 93 -58.68 -3.80 -44.54
C THR A 93 -57.33 -3.14 -44.30
N LEU A 94 -57.30 -2.33 -43.24
CA LEU A 94 -56.07 -1.87 -42.61
C LEU A 94 -55.74 -2.81 -41.48
N ASN A 95 -54.54 -3.36 -41.50
CA ASN A 95 -54.07 -4.30 -40.50
C ASN A 95 -52.73 -3.81 -39.94
N ASP A 96 -52.60 -3.85 -38.62
CA ASP A 96 -51.40 -3.39 -37.92
C ASP A 96 -50.21 -4.35 -38.12
N ILE A 97 -49.01 -3.79 -38.06
CA ILE A 97 -47.75 -4.54 -38.01
C ILE A 97 -46.95 -4.11 -36.78
N SER A 98 -46.07 -4.97 -36.29
CA SER A 98 -45.14 -4.65 -35.20
C SER A 98 -43.71 -4.39 -35.70
N LYS A 99 -43.36 -4.83 -36.90
CA LYS A 99 -42.06 -4.59 -37.54
C LYS A 99 -42.22 -4.05 -38.96
N PHE A 100 -41.42 -3.06 -39.31
CA PHE A 100 -41.34 -2.51 -40.67
C PHE A 100 -39.91 -2.67 -41.18
N VAL A 101 -39.70 -3.57 -42.15
CA VAL A 101 -38.39 -3.84 -42.76
C VAL A 101 -38.28 -3.09 -44.08
N SER A 102 -37.34 -2.14 -44.12
CA SER A 102 -37.01 -1.29 -45.26
C SER A 102 -35.72 -1.77 -45.89
N LEU A 103 -35.82 -2.43 -47.04
CA LEU A 103 -34.65 -2.88 -47.81
C LEU A 103 -34.24 -1.80 -48.78
N VAL A 104 -32.98 -1.34 -48.70
CA VAL A 104 -32.48 -0.27 -49.56
C VAL A 104 -31.24 -0.75 -50.31
N ASP A 105 -31.31 -0.72 -51.64
CA ASP A 105 -30.19 -1.15 -52.49
C ASP A 105 -29.01 -0.18 -52.34
N GLY A 106 -29.28 1.13 -52.41
CA GLY A 106 -28.29 2.18 -52.20
C GLY A 106 -27.99 2.49 -50.74
N LYS A 107 -27.21 3.57 -50.54
CA LYS A 107 -26.96 4.16 -49.23
C LYS A 107 -28.19 4.97 -48.78
N VAL A 108 -28.63 4.78 -47.54
CA VAL A 108 -29.71 5.58 -46.95
C VAL A 108 -29.15 6.95 -46.54
N ASN A 109 -29.77 8.04 -46.98
CA ASN A 109 -29.37 9.40 -46.57
C ASN A 109 -30.60 10.16 -46.03
N ILE A 110 -30.54 10.60 -44.78
CA ILE A 110 -31.63 11.29 -44.09
C ILE A 110 -31.14 12.64 -43.60
N ASN A 111 -31.61 13.71 -44.23
CA ASN A 111 -31.46 15.10 -43.79
C ASN A 111 -32.80 15.72 -43.34
N GLY A 112 -33.93 15.12 -43.71
CA GLY A 112 -35.27 15.48 -43.22
C GLY A 112 -35.69 14.73 -41.96
N VAL A 113 -37.00 14.64 -41.71
CA VAL A 113 -37.57 13.98 -40.53
C VAL A 113 -38.25 12.67 -40.88
N VAL A 114 -37.92 11.60 -40.18
CA VAL A 114 -38.60 10.31 -40.27
C VAL A 114 -39.47 10.11 -39.02
N ASN A 115 -40.76 9.83 -39.21
CA ASN A 115 -41.64 9.40 -38.13
C ASN A 115 -42.10 7.95 -38.33
N ALA A 116 -42.19 7.18 -37.26
CA ALA A 116 -42.93 5.91 -37.24
C ALA A 116 -44.31 6.13 -36.62
N LEU A 117 -45.39 5.97 -37.40
CA LEU A 117 -46.76 6.25 -36.98
C LEU A 117 -47.61 4.98 -36.92
N LYS A 118 -48.57 4.92 -35.99
CA LYS A 118 -49.53 3.79 -35.89
C LYS A 118 -50.45 3.74 -37.10
N ALA A 119 -50.90 4.91 -37.54
CA ALA A 119 -51.74 5.11 -38.72
C ALA A 119 -51.32 6.43 -39.39
N GLN A 120 -51.83 6.68 -40.59
CA GLN A 120 -51.64 7.96 -41.27
C GLN A 120 -52.23 9.10 -40.43
N ASN A 121 -51.46 10.17 -40.22
CA ASN A 121 -51.79 11.26 -39.27
C ASN A 121 -52.08 10.80 -37.84
N GLY A 122 -51.59 9.61 -37.46
CA GLY A 122 -51.79 9.03 -36.14
C GLY A 122 -50.66 9.35 -35.17
N ALA A 123 -50.83 8.89 -33.93
CA ALA A 123 -49.77 8.93 -32.92
C ALA A 123 -48.56 8.08 -33.34
N LEU A 124 -47.41 8.36 -32.71
CA LEU A 124 -46.20 7.57 -32.89
C LEU A 124 -46.44 6.08 -32.56
N SER A 125 -45.82 5.19 -33.33
CA SER A 125 -45.89 3.74 -33.19
C SER A 125 -44.80 3.21 -32.26
N ASP A 126 -45.14 2.31 -31.35
CA ASP A 126 -44.15 1.58 -30.54
C ASP A 126 -43.47 0.45 -31.33
N GLY A 127 -43.81 0.29 -32.62
CA GLY A 127 -43.24 -0.70 -33.51
C GLY A 127 -41.77 -0.48 -33.86
N HIS A 128 -41.17 -1.53 -34.42
CA HIS A 128 -39.75 -1.61 -34.74
C HIS A 128 -39.50 -1.28 -36.21
N LEU A 129 -38.92 -0.11 -36.48
CA LEU A 129 -38.47 0.28 -37.81
C LEU A 129 -37.06 -0.28 -38.06
N ILE A 130 -36.87 -0.93 -39.20
CA ILE A 130 -35.65 -1.66 -39.52
C ILE A 130 -35.17 -1.22 -40.90
N PHE A 131 -33.98 -0.65 -41.01
CA PHE A 131 -33.29 -0.43 -42.27
C PHE A 131 -32.29 -1.55 -42.52
N VAL A 132 -32.35 -2.17 -43.70
CA VAL A 132 -31.39 -3.17 -44.17
C VAL A 132 -30.73 -2.65 -45.44
N THR A 133 -29.45 -2.31 -45.37
CA THR A 133 -28.71 -1.69 -46.49
C THR A 133 -27.24 -2.14 -46.51
N PRO A 134 -26.77 -2.84 -47.55
CA PRO A 134 -25.36 -3.22 -47.68
C PRO A 134 -24.40 -2.02 -47.75
N ASN A 135 -24.89 -0.88 -48.23
CA ASN A 135 -24.10 0.34 -48.48
C ASN A 135 -24.10 1.32 -47.29
N GLY A 136 -24.83 1.01 -46.23
CA GLY A 136 -24.86 1.80 -45.01
C GLY A 136 -25.85 2.96 -45.03
N MET A 137 -25.73 3.82 -44.02
CA MET A 137 -26.74 4.84 -43.69
C MET A 137 -26.08 6.10 -43.15
N VAL A 138 -26.61 7.27 -43.52
CA VAL A 138 -26.25 8.58 -42.96
C VAL A 138 -27.51 9.25 -42.44
N VAL A 139 -27.48 9.65 -41.17
CA VAL A 139 -28.39 10.64 -40.60
C VAL A 139 -27.58 11.94 -40.52
N GLY A 140 -27.74 12.81 -41.50
CA GLY A 140 -26.98 14.07 -41.57
C GLY A 140 -27.35 15.01 -40.43
N SER A 141 -26.62 16.11 -40.26
CA SER A 141 -26.78 17.04 -39.12
C SER A 141 -28.17 17.67 -38.96
N SER A 142 -28.99 17.67 -40.02
CA SER A 142 -30.41 18.06 -39.95
C SER A 142 -31.35 16.88 -39.82
N GLY A 143 -30.91 15.67 -40.13
CA GLY A 143 -31.73 14.46 -40.12
C GLY A 143 -32.25 14.12 -38.73
N VAL A 144 -33.51 13.70 -38.66
CA VAL A 144 -34.15 13.25 -37.42
C VAL A 144 -34.89 11.94 -37.66
N LEU A 145 -34.71 10.96 -36.77
CA LEU A 145 -35.55 9.77 -36.69
C LEU A 145 -36.33 9.78 -35.39
N ASN A 146 -37.65 9.75 -35.46
CA ASN A 146 -38.57 9.70 -34.33
C ASN A 146 -39.40 8.41 -34.40
N VAL A 147 -38.98 7.39 -33.66
CA VAL A 147 -39.41 6.00 -33.87
C VAL A 147 -39.75 5.27 -32.58
N GLY A 148 -40.42 4.12 -32.71
CA GLY A 148 -40.68 3.24 -31.57
C GLY A 148 -39.40 2.56 -31.15
N SER A 149 -38.93 1.63 -31.97
CA SER A 149 -37.57 1.08 -31.91
C SER A 149 -36.90 1.17 -33.28
N LEU A 150 -35.56 1.20 -33.32
CA LEU A 150 -34.77 1.28 -34.55
C LEU A 150 -33.82 0.10 -34.66
N SER A 151 -33.73 -0.51 -35.85
CA SER A 151 -32.55 -1.28 -36.27
C SER A 151 -31.96 -0.72 -37.55
N VAL A 152 -30.64 -0.65 -37.63
CA VAL A 152 -29.89 -0.43 -38.88
C VAL A 152 -28.93 -1.59 -39.05
N LEU A 153 -29.14 -2.40 -40.09
CA LEU A 153 -28.34 -3.58 -40.40
C LEU A 153 -27.61 -3.36 -41.72
N THR A 154 -26.28 -3.53 -41.74
CA THR A 154 -25.50 -3.47 -42.98
C THR A 154 -24.97 -4.85 -43.36
N PRO A 155 -25.81 -5.73 -43.96
CA PRO A 155 -25.39 -7.08 -44.32
C PRO A 155 -24.39 -7.11 -45.48
N THR A 156 -23.77 -8.26 -45.72
CA THR A 156 -23.13 -8.57 -47.00
C THR A 156 -24.16 -8.52 -48.13
N GLN A 157 -23.70 -8.27 -49.37
CA GLN A 157 -24.57 -8.20 -50.53
C GLN A 157 -25.36 -9.51 -50.76
N ASP A 158 -24.74 -10.66 -50.48
CA ASP A 158 -25.38 -11.98 -50.64
C ASP A 158 -26.53 -12.16 -49.65
N ALA A 159 -26.29 -11.89 -48.36
CA ALA A 159 -27.33 -11.99 -47.33
C ALA A 159 -28.50 -11.04 -47.63
N TYR A 160 -28.21 -9.81 -48.07
CA TYR A 160 -29.24 -8.86 -48.51
C TYR A 160 -30.07 -9.38 -49.69
N THR A 161 -29.42 -9.96 -50.69
CA THR A 161 -30.09 -10.49 -51.89
C THR A 161 -31.05 -11.62 -51.53
N VAL A 162 -30.69 -12.48 -50.56
CA VAL A 162 -31.60 -13.52 -50.05
C VAL A 162 -32.86 -12.91 -49.43
N LEU A 163 -32.72 -11.86 -48.61
CA LEU A 163 -33.89 -11.20 -48.01
C LEU A 163 -34.76 -10.53 -49.08
N LYS A 164 -34.14 -9.82 -50.02
CA LYS A 164 -34.81 -9.11 -51.13
C LYS A 164 -35.60 -10.04 -52.03
N ASN A 165 -35.06 -11.21 -52.36
CA ASN A 165 -35.74 -12.20 -53.20
C ASN A 165 -36.94 -12.86 -52.49
N GLY A 166 -37.06 -12.71 -51.17
CA GLY A 166 -38.17 -13.21 -50.37
C GLY A 166 -39.44 -12.35 -50.42
N ILE A 167 -39.39 -11.22 -51.13
CA ILE A 167 -40.46 -10.23 -51.22
C ILE A 167 -41.00 -10.23 -52.67
N PRO A 168 -42.34 -10.12 -52.89
CA PRO A 168 -42.90 -10.04 -54.24
C PRO A 168 -42.37 -8.84 -55.03
N THR A 169 -42.06 -9.05 -56.31
CA THR A 169 -41.60 -7.98 -57.21
C THR A 169 -42.74 -7.29 -57.98
N ASP A 170 -43.94 -7.91 -58.02
CA ASP A 170 -45.13 -7.38 -58.69
C ASP A 170 -46.05 -6.71 -57.65
N VAL A 171 -45.73 -5.48 -57.27
CA VAL A 171 -46.48 -4.70 -56.27
C VAL A 171 -47.71 -4.07 -56.94
N LYS A 172 -48.90 -4.42 -56.45
CA LYS A 172 -50.15 -3.78 -56.88
C LYS A 172 -50.36 -2.48 -56.10
N TYR A 173 -50.84 -1.46 -56.79
CA TYR A 173 -51.22 -0.18 -56.19
C TYR A 173 -52.72 0.01 -56.30
N ASP A 174 -53.31 0.62 -55.28
CA ASP A 174 -54.69 1.08 -55.35
C ASP A 174 -54.79 2.40 -56.12
N GLU A 175 -55.75 2.51 -57.05
CA GLU A 175 -55.92 3.70 -57.89
C GLU A 175 -56.53 4.90 -57.15
N PHE A 176 -57.26 4.68 -56.05
CA PHE A 176 -58.00 5.73 -55.33
C PHE A 176 -57.22 6.36 -54.18
N VAL A 177 -56.47 5.57 -53.41
CA VAL A 177 -55.63 6.07 -52.31
C VAL A 177 -54.15 6.16 -52.68
N ASN A 178 -53.75 5.67 -53.86
CA ASN A 178 -52.36 5.67 -54.35
C ASN A 178 -51.37 5.06 -53.34
N GLN A 179 -51.73 3.89 -52.80
CA GLN A 179 -50.93 3.16 -51.79
C GLN A 179 -50.73 1.71 -52.24
N PRO A 180 -49.62 1.06 -51.85
CA PRO A 180 -49.39 -0.34 -52.19
C PRO A 180 -50.38 -1.26 -51.46
N LEU A 181 -50.88 -2.27 -52.19
CA LEU A 181 -51.64 -3.40 -51.65
C LEU A 181 -50.66 -4.51 -51.28
N ALA A 182 -50.61 -4.86 -49.99
CA ALA A 182 -49.56 -5.75 -49.50
C ALA A 182 -49.74 -7.21 -49.96
N GLY A 183 -48.71 -7.73 -50.65
CA GLY A 183 -48.58 -9.15 -51.00
C GLY A 183 -48.13 -10.02 -49.82
N ASN A 184 -48.04 -11.33 -50.05
CA ASN A 184 -47.47 -12.26 -49.06
C ASN A 184 -45.98 -12.44 -49.30
N ALA A 185 -45.13 -12.07 -48.33
CA ALA A 185 -43.70 -12.38 -48.37
C ALA A 185 -43.45 -13.87 -48.10
N THR A 186 -42.42 -14.45 -48.71
CA THR A 186 -42.00 -15.84 -48.50
C THR A 186 -40.93 -15.96 -47.42
N VAL A 187 -40.14 -14.91 -47.21
CA VAL A 187 -39.10 -14.84 -46.17
C VAL A 187 -39.68 -14.50 -44.80
N ASP A 188 -39.10 -15.14 -43.77
CA ASP A 188 -39.28 -14.76 -42.38
C ASP A 188 -38.07 -13.95 -41.93
N PHE A 189 -38.30 -12.70 -41.51
CA PHE A 189 -37.21 -11.78 -41.16
C PHE A 189 -36.39 -12.26 -39.95
N ASN A 190 -37.04 -12.83 -38.93
CA ASN A 190 -36.34 -13.28 -37.73
C ASN A 190 -35.45 -14.48 -38.07
N ASN A 191 -35.96 -15.42 -38.87
CA ASN A 191 -35.18 -16.54 -39.37
C ASN A 191 -33.99 -16.07 -40.22
N TRP A 192 -34.21 -15.13 -41.14
CA TRP A 192 -33.13 -14.55 -41.94
C TRP A 192 -32.08 -13.87 -41.05
N GLN A 193 -32.50 -13.08 -40.07
CA GLN A 193 -31.60 -12.39 -39.15
C GLN A 193 -30.77 -13.36 -38.31
N SER A 194 -31.36 -14.47 -37.87
CA SER A 194 -30.64 -15.48 -37.07
C SER A 194 -29.72 -16.39 -37.88
N ASN A 195 -30.08 -16.72 -39.12
CA ASN A 195 -29.43 -17.83 -39.86
C ASN A 195 -28.75 -17.42 -41.17
N THR A 196 -29.03 -16.23 -41.69
CA THR A 196 -28.51 -15.78 -42.99
C THR A 196 -27.78 -14.45 -42.88
N TYR A 197 -28.13 -13.60 -41.92
CA TYR A 197 -27.46 -12.33 -41.72
C TYR A 197 -25.96 -12.52 -41.50
N GLN A 198 -25.18 -11.80 -42.29
CA GLN A 198 -23.75 -11.64 -42.10
C GLN A 198 -23.44 -10.17 -42.26
N ARG A 199 -22.76 -9.58 -41.28
CA ARG A 199 -22.32 -8.18 -41.31
C ARG A 199 -21.41 -7.93 -42.51
N GLY A 200 -21.73 -6.92 -43.30
CA GLY A 200 -20.92 -6.39 -44.38
C GLY A 200 -20.03 -5.22 -43.95
N THR A 201 -19.62 -4.39 -44.90
CA THR A 201 -18.69 -3.27 -44.68
C THR A 201 -19.37 -1.90 -44.68
N GLY A 202 -20.71 -1.85 -44.81
CA GLY A 202 -21.48 -0.62 -44.84
C GLY A 202 -21.21 0.26 -43.61
N VAL A 203 -21.11 1.57 -43.84
CA VAL A 203 -20.84 2.55 -42.78
C VAL A 203 -22.15 3.19 -42.35
N VAL A 204 -22.38 3.23 -41.04
CA VAL A 204 -23.45 4.02 -40.42
C VAL A 204 -22.84 5.28 -39.81
N THR A 205 -23.33 6.44 -40.20
CA THR A 205 -22.94 7.75 -39.66
C THR A 205 -24.17 8.47 -39.13
N VAL A 206 -24.08 9.00 -37.92
CA VAL A 206 -25.14 9.82 -37.32
C VAL A 206 -24.52 11.13 -36.89
N ASP A 207 -24.89 12.22 -37.55
CA ASP A 207 -24.59 13.60 -37.16
C ASP A 207 -25.86 14.31 -36.66
N GLY A 208 -27.04 13.79 -37.02
CA GLY A 208 -28.33 14.32 -36.59
C GLY A 208 -28.90 13.67 -35.33
N GLY A 209 -30.22 13.66 -35.25
CA GLY A 209 -30.97 13.19 -34.09
C GLY A 209 -31.64 11.83 -34.30
N ILE A 210 -31.60 10.97 -33.27
CA ILE A 210 -32.41 9.76 -33.18
C ILE A 210 -33.12 9.75 -31.82
N ILE A 211 -34.45 9.63 -31.83
CA ILE A 211 -35.29 9.45 -30.64
C ILE A 211 -36.05 8.14 -30.81
N ALA A 212 -35.83 7.20 -29.88
CA ALA A 212 -36.56 5.96 -29.77
C ALA A 212 -37.26 5.85 -28.41
N ARG A 213 -38.53 5.46 -28.40
CA ARG A 213 -39.26 5.09 -27.16
C ARG A 213 -38.77 3.76 -26.58
N GLY A 214 -38.31 2.86 -27.43
CA GLY A 214 -37.72 1.56 -27.11
C GLY A 214 -36.24 1.50 -27.48
N GLY A 215 -35.82 0.38 -28.09
CA GLY A 215 -34.41 0.08 -28.37
C GLY A 215 -33.88 0.64 -29.69
N ILE A 216 -32.57 0.89 -29.73
CA ILE A 216 -31.80 1.24 -30.92
C ILE A 216 -30.74 0.16 -31.12
N ASN A 217 -30.72 -0.50 -32.26
CA ASN A 217 -29.73 -1.51 -32.62
C ASN A 217 -29.02 -1.14 -33.94
N ILE A 218 -27.72 -0.94 -33.91
CA ILE A 218 -26.90 -0.65 -35.09
C ILE A 218 -25.90 -1.80 -35.26
N ASP A 219 -26.07 -2.59 -36.32
CA ASP A 219 -25.12 -3.63 -36.73
C ASP A 219 -24.49 -3.23 -38.06
N ALA A 220 -23.29 -2.65 -38.00
CA ALA A 220 -22.65 -2.01 -39.13
C ALA A 220 -21.23 -2.55 -39.41
N GLY A 221 -20.70 -2.30 -40.60
CA GLY A 221 -19.27 -2.42 -40.86
C GLY A 221 -18.49 -1.42 -40.00
N THR A 222 -18.90 -0.15 -39.98
CA THR A 222 -18.35 0.91 -39.10
C THR A 222 -19.50 1.75 -38.56
N ALA A 223 -19.43 2.17 -37.30
CA ALA A 223 -20.43 3.07 -36.69
C ALA A 223 -19.77 4.36 -36.18
N ASN A 224 -20.15 5.49 -36.76
CA ASN A 224 -19.64 6.81 -36.41
C ASN A 224 -20.79 7.69 -35.91
N PHE A 225 -20.62 8.29 -34.73
CA PHE A 225 -21.52 9.28 -34.16
C PHE A 225 -20.74 10.60 -34.09
N GLY A 226 -21.08 11.53 -34.97
CA GLY A 226 -20.37 12.80 -35.13
C GLY A 226 -20.54 13.75 -33.96
N ASP A 227 -19.92 14.92 -34.07
CA ASP A 227 -19.87 15.96 -33.03
C ASP A 227 -21.22 16.56 -32.64
N THR A 228 -22.24 16.38 -33.48
CA THR A 228 -23.60 16.89 -33.32
C THR A 228 -24.62 15.78 -33.09
N ALA A 229 -24.17 14.52 -33.05
CA ALA A 229 -25.03 13.36 -32.90
C ALA A 229 -25.81 13.40 -31.59
N MET A 230 -27.12 13.21 -31.66
CA MET A 230 -28.00 13.13 -30.50
C MET A 230 -28.84 11.85 -30.57
N VAL A 231 -28.37 10.77 -29.95
CA VAL A 231 -29.04 9.47 -29.95
C VAL A 231 -29.65 9.21 -28.59
N PHE A 232 -30.98 9.16 -28.52
CA PHE A 232 -31.75 8.93 -27.31
C PHE A 232 -32.64 7.69 -27.45
N SER A 233 -32.54 6.76 -26.50
CA SER A 233 -33.43 5.61 -26.37
C SER A 233 -34.22 5.65 -25.07
N GLY A 234 -35.30 4.87 -24.96
CA GLY A 234 -36.13 4.83 -23.74
C GLY A 234 -36.79 6.17 -23.41
N VAL A 235 -37.13 6.97 -24.43
CA VAL A 235 -37.73 8.30 -24.24
C VAL A 235 -39.24 8.18 -24.08
N ASN A 236 -39.81 8.76 -23.03
CA ASN A 236 -41.25 8.87 -22.82
C ASN A 236 -41.80 10.18 -23.39
N ASP A 237 -41.71 10.34 -24.71
CA ASP A 237 -42.29 11.47 -25.45
C ASP A 237 -43.06 10.95 -26.67
N SER A 238 -44.18 11.59 -26.97
CA SER A 238 -45.09 11.20 -28.05
C SER A 238 -45.27 12.27 -29.13
N THR A 239 -44.45 13.31 -29.13
CA THR A 239 -44.50 14.43 -30.09
C THR A 239 -44.23 13.93 -31.50
N VAL A 240 -45.19 14.11 -32.41
CA VAL A 240 -45.03 13.80 -33.84
C VAL A 240 -44.59 15.07 -34.57
N PHE A 241 -43.55 14.98 -35.39
CA PHE A 241 -43.08 16.09 -36.22
C PHE A 241 -43.77 16.06 -37.58
N MET A 242 -44.96 16.65 -37.67
CA MET A 242 -45.77 16.63 -38.88
C MET A 242 -45.36 17.78 -39.83
N LYS A 243 -45.67 17.66 -41.13
CA LYS A 243 -45.51 18.78 -42.08
C LYS A 243 -46.82 19.56 -42.23
N LYS A 244 -47.95 18.85 -42.22
CA LYS A 244 -49.30 19.41 -42.21
C LYS A 244 -50.15 18.75 -41.14
N GLU A 245 -50.91 19.55 -40.40
CA GLU A 245 -51.96 19.10 -39.48
C GLU A 245 -53.33 19.53 -40.03
N PRO A 246 -54.30 18.59 -40.22
CA PRO A 246 -55.63 18.94 -40.67
C PRO A 246 -56.45 19.62 -39.55
N THR A 247 -57.06 20.76 -39.84
CA THR A 247 -57.79 21.56 -38.85
C THR A 247 -59.31 21.36 -38.86
N ASN A 248 -59.86 20.87 -39.96
CA ASN A 248 -61.27 20.54 -40.13
C ASN A 248 -61.43 19.34 -41.08
N LEU A 249 -62.55 18.64 -40.96
CA LEU A 249 -62.93 17.52 -41.83
C LEU A 249 -64.26 17.82 -42.51
N ASP A 250 -64.43 17.38 -43.75
CA ASP A 250 -65.73 17.37 -44.42
C ASP A 250 -66.62 16.21 -43.93
N GLU A 251 -67.85 16.13 -44.44
CA GLU A 251 -68.83 15.07 -44.11
C GLU A 251 -68.33 13.64 -44.43
N LEU A 252 -67.29 13.52 -45.25
CA LEU A 252 -66.64 12.25 -45.63
C LEU A 252 -65.36 11.99 -44.83
N GLY A 253 -65.05 12.82 -43.83
CA GLY A 253 -63.87 12.68 -42.99
C GLY A 253 -62.57 13.11 -43.67
N ARG A 254 -62.64 13.88 -44.76
CA ARG A 254 -61.45 14.34 -45.51
C ARG A 254 -61.04 15.74 -45.04
N PRO A 255 -59.74 16.02 -44.83
CA PRO A 255 -59.26 17.35 -44.49
C PRO A 255 -59.61 18.41 -45.54
N GLN A 256 -59.99 19.61 -45.11
CA GLN A 256 -60.22 20.76 -46.01
C GLN A 256 -59.15 21.84 -45.84
N ASP A 257 -58.76 22.15 -44.60
CA ASP A 257 -57.76 23.16 -44.24
C ASP A 257 -56.62 22.54 -43.39
N PHE A 258 -55.41 23.09 -43.53
CA PHE A 258 -54.21 22.59 -42.86
C PHE A 258 -53.39 23.69 -42.18
N ILE A 259 -52.77 23.37 -41.05
CA ILE A 259 -51.65 24.14 -40.48
C ILE A 259 -50.36 23.53 -41.02
N GLU A 260 -49.47 24.38 -41.54
CA GLU A 260 -48.10 23.97 -41.90
C GLU A 260 -47.17 24.13 -40.69
N HIS A 261 -46.35 23.11 -40.47
CA HIS A 261 -45.39 23.03 -39.37
C HIS A 261 -43.95 23.09 -39.91
N ASP A 262 -43.02 23.51 -39.04
CA ASP A 262 -41.58 23.34 -39.28
C ASP A 262 -41.09 22.15 -38.45
N PRO A 263 -41.18 20.91 -38.99
CA PRO A 263 -40.84 19.70 -38.25
C PRO A 263 -39.36 19.68 -37.82
N GLN A 264 -38.48 20.39 -38.52
CA GLN A 264 -37.06 20.50 -38.14
C GLN A 264 -36.90 21.36 -36.88
N ALA A 265 -37.59 22.50 -36.82
CA ALA A 265 -37.56 23.39 -35.66
C ALA A 265 -38.20 22.75 -34.42
N GLU A 266 -39.31 22.03 -34.60
CA GLU A 266 -39.97 21.27 -33.52
C GLU A 266 -39.07 20.16 -32.97
N ALA A 267 -38.42 19.41 -33.85
CA ALA A 267 -37.46 18.38 -33.44
C ALA A 267 -36.28 18.99 -32.68
N ALA A 268 -35.71 20.09 -33.18
CA ALA A 268 -34.62 20.79 -32.49
C ALA A 268 -35.05 21.28 -31.09
N ALA A 269 -36.28 21.75 -30.94
CA ALA A 269 -36.81 22.16 -29.64
C ALA A 269 -36.89 20.99 -28.64
N LEU A 270 -37.36 19.82 -29.08
CA LEU A 270 -37.40 18.62 -28.23
C LEU A 270 -35.99 18.13 -27.87
N PHE A 271 -35.07 18.05 -28.83
CA PHE A 271 -33.69 17.65 -28.56
C PHE A 271 -33.00 18.59 -27.56
N ASN A 272 -33.20 19.91 -27.67
CA ASN A 272 -32.69 20.85 -26.69
C ASN A 272 -33.22 20.56 -25.27
N GLN A 273 -34.49 20.17 -25.15
CA GLN A 273 -35.08 19.76 -23.87
C GLN A 273 -34.48 18.43 -23.36
N LEU A 274 -34.36 17.41 -24.22
CA LEU A 274 -33.72 16.13 -23.88
C LEU A 274 -32.28 16.32 -23.41
N VAL A 275 -31.48 17.05 -24.18
CA VAL A 275 -30.09 17.37 -23.83
C VAL A 275 -30.03 18.12 -22.50
N SER A 276 -30.85 19.14 -22.29
CA SER A 276 -30.83 19.92 -21.04
C SER A 276 -31.24 19.13 -19.81
N SER A 277 -32.14 18.15 -19.96
CA SER A 277 -32.71 17.37 -18.85
C SER A 277 -32.01 16.03 -18.60
N ARG A 278 -31.15 15.55 -19.53
CA ARG A 278 -30.54 14.21 -19.47
C ARG A 278 -29.77 13.92 -18.19
N THR A 279 -29.27 14.92 -17.48
CA THR A 279 -28.49 14.76 -16.24
C THR A 279 -29.37 14.81 -14.98
N THR A 280 -30.65 15.14 -15.10
CA THR A 280 -31.57 15.29 -13.98
C THR A 280 -32.14 13.94 -13.55
N SER A 281 -32.08 13.66 -12.25
CA SER A 281 -32.71 12.46 -11.68
C SER A 281 -34.23 12.54 -11.83
N GLY A 282 -34.86 11.48 -12.33
CA GLY A 282 -36.31 11.45 -12.58
C GLY A 282 -36.76 12.42 -13.67
N ASN A 283 -35.94 12.65 -14.71
CA ASN A 283 -36.31 13.55 -15.80
C ASN A 283 -37.64 13.14 -16.45
N GLN A 284 -38.41 14.14 -16.89
CA GLN A 284 -39.77 13.94 -17.43
C GLN A 284 -39.83 13.07 -18.69
N PHE A 285 -38.70 12.93 -19.39
CA PHE A 285 -38.58 12.13 -20.59
C PHE A 285 -38.19 10.68 -20.31
N ALA A 286 -38.03 10.29 -19.05
CA ALA A 286 -37.60 8.94 -18.71
C ALA A 286 -38.70 7.92 -19.01
N GLY A 287 -38.38 6.94 -19.86
CA GLY A 287 -39.29 5.88 -20.28
C GLY A 287 -38.86 4.50 -19.79
N SER A 288 -39.25 3.47 -20.55
CA SER A 288 -39.00 2.06 -20.23
C SER A 288 -38.47 1.32 -21.46
N ASN A 289 -37.75 0.22 -21.26
CA ASN A 289 -37.27 -0.68 -22.33
C ASN A 289 -36.35 -0.01 -23.37
N GLY A 290 -35.69 1.09 -23.00
CA GLY A 290 -34.66 1.70 -23.82
C GLY A 290 -33.38 0.88 -23.75
N GLU A 291 -32.83 0.63 -24.92
CA GLU A 291 -31.55 -0.04 -25.11
C GLU A 291 -30.81 0.66 -26.24
N ILE A 292 -29.48 0.74 -26.17
CA ILE A 292 -28.63 1.13 -27.29
C ILE A 292 -27.63 0.00 -27.50
N VAL A 293 -27.74 -0.73 -28.60
CA VAL A 293 -26.84 -1.82 -28.96
C VAL A 293 -26.14 -1.44 -30.25
N ILE A 294 -24.82 -1.35 -30.20
CA ILE A 294 -23.99 -1.02 -31.36
C ILE A 294 -22.98 -2.14 -31.52
N THR A 295 -22.99 -2.79 -32.67
CA THR A 295 -21.94 -3.73 -33.06
C THR A 295 -21.28 -3.23 -34.34
N ALA A 296 -19.95 -3.24 -34.39
CA ALA A 296 -19.18 -2.84 -35.57
C ALA A 296 -18.13 -3.88 -35.97
N GLY A 297 -17.93 -4.03 -37.28
CA GLY A 297 -16.91 -4.92 -37.85
C GLY A 297 -15.51 -4.33 -37.91
N ASN A 298 -15.40 -3.00 -38.02
CA ASN A 298 -14.16 -2.26 -38.20
C ASN A 298 -13.81 -1.35 -37.01
N GLY A 299 -14.79 -0.59 -36.50
CA GLY A 299 -14.61 0.34 -35.39
C GLY A 299 -15.88 1.10 -35.00
N ILE A 300 -15.87 1.65 -33.79
CA ILE A 300 -16.91 2.52 -33.27
C ILE A 300 -16.28 3.84 -32.82
N THR A 301 -16.86 4.97 -33.26
CA THR A 301 -16.42 6.31 -32.83
C THR A 301 -17.61 7.11 -32.34
N VAL A 302 -17.51 7.67 -31.14
CA VAL A 302 -18.39 8.74 -30.63
C VAL A 302 -17.54 9.99 -30.53
N ASP A 303 -17.68 10.92 -31.46
CA ASP A 303 -16.86 12.12 -31.55
C ASP A 303 -17.20 13.15 -30.46
N THR A 304 -16.29 14.10 -30.25
CA THR A 304 -16.47 15.19 -29.27
C THR A 304 -17.77 15.93 -29.53
N GLY A 305 -18.68 15.94 -28.55
CA GLY A 305 -20.01 16.55 -28.66
C GLY A 305 -21.13 15.54 -29.00
N GLY A 306 -20.78 14.39 -29.60
CA GLY A 306 -21.72 13.31 -29.87
C GLY A 306 -22.26 12.69 -28.58
N MET A 307 -23.54 12.32 -28.58
CA MET A 307 -24.26 11.81 -27.41
C MET A 307 -24.99 10.50 -27.72
N LEU A 308 -24.73 9.47 -26.89
CA LEU A 308 -25.49 8.24 -26.80
C LEU A 308 -26.13 8.15 -25.41
N VAL A 309 -27.44 8.38 -25.32
CA VAL A 309 -28.16 8.49 -24.05
C VAL A 309 -29.29 7.48 -24.00
N ASN A 310 -29.21 6.54 -23.07
CA ASN A 310 -30.35 5.71 -22.71
C ASN A 310 -31.10 6.37 -21.55
N ASN A 311 -32.35 6.75 -21.80
CA ASN A 311 -33.19 7.48 -20.87
C ASN A 311 -34.18 6.59 -20.10
N SER A 312 -34.02 5.27 -20.16
CA SER A 312 -34.86 4.33 -19.39
C SER A 312 -34.73 4.57 -17.89
N ALA A 313 -35.84 4.53 -17.17
CA ALA A 313 -35.84 4.65 -15.71
C ALA A 313 -35.27 3.41 -15.00
N SER A 314 -35.43 2.23 -15.59
CA SER A 314 -35.01 0.94 -15.04
C SER A 314 -34.57 -0.03 -16.12
N ASN A 315 -33.62 -0.91 -15.78
CA ASN A 315 -33.09 -1.98 -16.64
C ASN A 315 -32.57 -1.45 -18.00
N GLY A 316 -32.15 -0.18 -18.08
CA GLY A 316 -31.61 0.37 -19.31
C GLY A 316 -30.29 -0.30 -19.68
N LEU A 317 -30.09 -0.61 -20.95
CA LEU A 317 -28.85 -1.16 -21.50
C LEU A 317 -28.17 -0.19 -22.48
N ILE A 318 -26.85 -0.05 -22.37
CA ILE A 318 -26.00 0.38 -23.48
C ILE A 318 -24.95 -0.72 -23.71
N ALA A 319 -24.87 -1.25 -24.93
CA ALA A 319 -23.89 -2.25 -25.33
C ALA A 319 -23.16 -1.79 -26.59
N MET A 320 -21.82 -1.77 -26.56
CA MET A 320 -20.97 -1.41 -27.69
C MET A 320 -19.95 -2.52 -27.91
N THR A 321 -19.96 -3.13 -29.10
CA THR A 321 -19.08 -4.26 -29.44
C THR A 321 -18.33 -4.00 -30.74
N ASN A 322 -17.01 -3.97 -30.68
CA ASN A 322 -16.16 -3.84 -31.88
C ASN A 322 -15.40 -5.15 -32.17
N HIS A 323 -15.27 -5.49 -33.45
CA HIS A 323 -14.49 -6.64 -33.93
C HIS A 323 -13.26 -6.25 -34.77
N GLY A 324 -13.07 -4.97 -35.09
CA GLY A 324 -12.07 -4.52 -36.07
C GLY A 324 -10.92 -3.71 -35.49
N ALA A 325 -9.86 -3.57 -36.27
CA ALA A 325 -8.61 -2.96 -35.82
C ALA A 325 -8.69 -1.47 -35.46
N ASN A 326 -9.75 -0.75 -35.84
CA ASN A 326 -9.90 0.67 -35.50
C ASN A 326 -10.37 0.89 -34.05
N GLY A 327 -10.80 -0.18 -33.36
CA GLY A 327 -11.12 -0.12 -31.94
C GLY A 327 -12.42 0.62 -31.62
N ILE A 328 -12.51 1.07 -30.37
CA ILE A 328 -13.59 1.92 -29.86
C ILE A 328 -12.98 3.23 -29.37
N ASN A 329 -13.45 4.35 -29.91
CA ASN A 329 -13.04 5.70 -29.49
C ASN A 329 -14.25 6.50 -29.00
N ILE A 330 -14.27 6.82 -27.71
CA ILE A 330 -15.36 7.60 -27.08
C ILE A 330 -14.80 8.96 -26.68
N ASN A 331 -14.92 9.95 -27.57
CA ASN A 331 -14.60 11.35 -27.32
C ASN A 331 -15.84 12.14 -26.86
N GLY A 332 -17.04 11.66 -27.16
CA GLY A 332 -18.31 12.24 -26.71
C GLY A 332 -18.86 11.62 -25.42
N GLU A 333 -20.18 11.66 -25.28
CA GLU A 333 -20.90 11.18 -24.10
C GLU A 333 -21.61 9.84 -24.37
N VAL A 334 -21.40 8.87 -23.48
CA VAL A 334 -22.19 7.63 -23.38
C VAL A 334 -22.82 7.62 -22.00
N ARG A 335 -24.15 7.73 -21.93
CA ARG A 335 -24.87 7.90 -20.66
C ARG A 335 -26.04 6.94 -20.54
N ASN A 336 -26.04 6.15 -19.50
CA ASN A 336 -27.20 5.37 -19.09
C ASN A 336 -27.83 5.96 -17.83
N ASN A 337 -29.04 6.50 -17.97
CA ASN A 337 -29.78 7.17 -16.90
C ASN A 337 -30.59 6.23 -16.01
N SER A 338 -30.52 4.92 -16.25
CA SER A 338 -31.25 3.93 -15.45
C SER A 338 -30.89 4.04 -13.97
N ALA A 339 -31.89 4.42 -13.17
CA ALA A 339 -31.77 4.57 -11.72
C ALA A 339 -31.89 3.23 -10.98
N ILE A 340 -32.32 2.18 -11.69
CA ILE A 340 -32.48 0.83 -11.17
C ILE A 340 -31.88 -0.16 -12.18
N ASN A 341 -30.90 -0.97 -11.75
CA ASN A 341 -30.35 -2.08 -12.52
C ASN A 341 -29.90 -1.72 -13.96
N GLY A 342 -29.32 -0.53 -14.15
CA GLY A 342 -28.76 -0.17 -15.44
C GLY A 342 -27.53 -1.01 -15.79
N THR A 343 -27.24 -1.12 -17.09
CA THR A 343 -26.07 -1.82 -17.59
C THR A 343 -25.38 -1.02 -18.70
N VAL A 344 -24.08 -0.83 -18.59
CA VAL A 344 -23.20 -0.37 -19.68
C VAL A 344 -22.16 -1.44 -19.95
N ASN A 345 -22.13 -2.00 -21.16
CA ASN A 345 -21.18 -3.03 -21.58
C ASN A 345 -20.42 -2.55 -22.82
N ILE A 346 -19.10 -2.40 -22.70
CA ILE A 346 -18.24 -1.97 -23.81
C ILE A 346 -17.20 -3.06 -24.03
N THR A 347 -17.30 -3.75 -25.16
CA THR A 347 -16.46 -4.88 -25.54
C THR A 347 -15.68 -4.57 -26.81
N ASN A 348 -14.36 -4.51 -26.72
CA ASN A 348 -13.48 -4.28 -27.85
C ASN A 348 -12.64 -5.51 -28.14
N ASN A 349 -12.94 -6.21 -29.23
CA ASN A 349 -12.24 -7.46 -29.57
C ASN A 349 -10.94 -7.23 -30.37
N ALA A 350 -10.69 -6.03 -30.89
CA ALA A 350 -9.51 -5.69 -31.68
C ALA A 350 -9.23 -4.17 -31.64
N GLY A 351 -7.97 -3.76 -31.86
CA GLY A 351 -7.59 -2.34 -31.79
C GLY A 351 -7.59 -1.78 -30.37
N GLN A 352 -7.56 -0.46 -30.21
CA GLN A 352 -7.55 0.20 -28.90
C GLN A 352 -8.97 0.47 -28.39
N LEU A 353 -9.18 0.40 -27.09
CA LEU A 353 -10.35 0.99 -26.42
C LEU A 353 -9.93 2.29 -25.75
N ASN A 354 -10.46 3.41 -26.24
CA ASN A 354 -10.15 4.74 -25.74
C ASN A 354 -11.41 5.43 -25.20
N VAL A 355 -11.39 5.80 -23.91
CA VAL A 355 -12.18 6.95 -23.42
C VAL A 355 -11.30 8.18 -23.64
N GLY A 356 -11.64 8.97 -24.66
CA GLY A 356 -10.85 10.09 -25.15
C GLY A 356 -10.80 11.27 -24.18
N GLU A 357 -10.08 12.32 -24.58
CA GLU A 357 -9.80 13.48 -23.70
C GLU A 357 -11.06 14.23 -23.25
N THR A 358 -12.11 14.25 -24.08
CA THR A 358 -13.44 14.80 -23.75
C THR A 358 -14.47 13.71 -23.46
N GLY A 359 -14.05 12.45 -23.47
CA GLY A 359 -14.92 11.29 -23.35
C GLY A 359 -15.55 11.18 -21.97
N LEU A 360 -16.86 10.94 -21.93
CA LEU A 360 -17.61 10.74 -20.69
C LEU A 360 -18.48 9.48 -20.81
N VAL A 361 -18.17 8.47 -20.01
CA VAL A 361 -19.01 7.25 -19.88
C VAL A 361 -19.65 7.23 -18.50
N THR A 362 -20.98 7.21 -18.44
CA THR A 362 -21.75 7.35 -17.19
C THR A 362 -22.84 6.28 -17.04
N GLN A 363 -22.96 5.74 -15.83
CA GLN A 363 -24.07 4.88 -15.39
C GLN A 363 -24.57 5.37 -14.03
N VAL A 364 -25.86 5.72 -13.97
CA VAL A 364 -26.48 6.32 -12.77
C VAL A 364 -26.68 5.30 -11.65
N SER A 365 -27.06 4.07 -11.98
CA SER A 365 -27.15 2.94 -11.05
C SER A 365 -27.01 1.61 -11.77
N GLY A 366 -26.13 0.71 -11.31
CA GLY A 366 -26.02 -0.66 -11.79
C GLY A 366 -24.60 -1.06 -12.22
N ASN A 367 -24.49 -1.87 -13.27
CA ASN A 367 -23.23 -2.49 -13.67
C ASN A 367 -22.61 -1.75 -14.86
N MET A 368 -21.30 -1.49 -14.80
CA MET A 368 -20.52 -1.00 -15.91
C MET A 368 -19.34 -1.94 -16.18
N THR A 369 -19.22 -2.42 -17.42
CA THR A 369 -18.15 -3.32 -17.85
C THR A 369 -17.42 -2.75 -19.06
N PHE A 370 -16.10 -2.69 -18.98
CA PHE A 370 -15.19 -2.54 -20.11
C PHE A 370 -14.36 -3.81 -20.26
N LEU A 371 -14.38 -4.40 -21.45
CA LEU A 371 -13.56 -5.55 -21.82
C LEU A 371 -12.80 -5.23 -23.10
N ASN A 372 -11.48 -5.24 -23.04
CA ASN A 372 -10.61 -5.04 -24.19
C ASN A 372 -9.77 -6.30 -24.46
N ASP A 373 -10.11 -7.04 -25.51
CA ASP A 373 -9.29 -8.12 -26.09
C ASP A 373 -8.39 -7.62 -27.23
N GLY A 374 -8.41 -6.32 -27.51
CA GLY A 374 -7.57 -5.65 -28.49
C GLY A 374 -6.14 -5.37 -28.02
N THR A 375 -5.63 -4.15 -28.17
CA THR A 375 -4.23 -3.82 -27.82
C THR A 375 -4.09 -3.15 -26.46
N SER A 376 -4.73 -2.00 -26.22
CA SER A 376 -4.72 -1.28 -24.94
C SER A 376 -6.10 -0.76 -24.56
N LEU A 377 -6.30 -0.59 -23.25
CA LEU A 377 -7.44 0.12 -22.68
C LEU A 377 -6.94 1.42 -22.06
N ASN A 378 -7.44 2.55 -22.55
CA ASN A 378 -6.98 3.88 -22.16
C ASN A 378 -8.14 4.75 -21.68
N VAL A 379 -8.00 5.32 -20.48
CA VAL A 379 -8.76 6.50 -20.05
C VAL A 379 -7.83 7.69 -20.22
N ARG A 380 -7.96 8.43 -21.33
CA ARG A 380 -7.03 9.51 -21.71
C ARG A 380 -7.16 10.72 -20.78
N GLN A 381 -6.19 11.62 -20.83
CA GLN A 381 -6.17 12.81 -19.99
C GLN A 381 -7.43 13.66 -20.23
N GLY A 382 -8.22 13.89 -19.18
CA GLY A 382 -9.53 14.56 -19.27
C GLY A 382 -10.73 13.61 -19.44
N GLY A 383 -10.50 12.38 -19.92
CA GLY A 383 -11.52 11.34 -20.06
C GLY A 383 -12.06 10.86 -18.72
N GLN A 384 -13.35 10.53 -18.68
CA GLN A 384 -14.07 10.22 -17.43
C GLN A 384 -14.91 8.96 -17.56
N VAL A 385 -14.74 8.05 -16.62
CA VAL A 385 -15.61 6.90 -16.38
C VAL A 385 -16.26 7.09 -15.02
N VAL A 386 -17.60 7.15 -14.99
CA VAL A 386 -18.37 7.42 -13.76
C VAL A 386 -19.46 6.36 -13.61
N ASN A 387 -19.37 5.55 -12.56
CA ASN A 387 -20.34 4.51 -12.27
C ASN A 387 -20.86 4.60 -10.83
N ASN A 388 -22.09 4.15 -10.63
CA ASN A 388 -22.67 3.93 -9.31
C ASN A 388 -23.27 2.52 -9.28
N GLY A 389 -22.54 1.60 -8.68
CA GLY A 389 -22.80 0.17 -8.57
C GLY A 389 -21.51 -0.60 -8.81
N THR A 390 -21.56 -1.68 -9.58
CA THR A 390 -20.39 -2.52 -9.82
C THR A 390 -19.66 -2.09 -11.09
N LEU A 391 -18.37 -1.78 -10.98
CA LEU A 391 -17.50 -1.45 -12.11
C LEU A 391 -16.51 -2.59 -12.37
N LYS A 392 -16.40 -3.03 -13.62
CA LYS A 392 -15.35 -3.95 -14.08
C LYS A 392 -14.65 -3.38 -15.31
N MET A 393 -13.34 -3.22 -15.24
CA MET A 393 -12.52 -2.83 -16.39
C MET A 393 -11.42 -3.87 -16.57
N THR A 394 -11.35 -4.48 -17.75
CA THR A 394 -10.39 -5.56 -18.04
C THR A 394 -9.70 -5.30 -19.37
N ASN A 395 -8.37 -5.29 -19.35
CA ASN A 395 -7.52 -5.29 -20.53
C ASN A 395 -6.81 -6.65 -20.65
N ASN A 396 -7.06 -7.35 -21.75
CA ASN A 396 -6.39 -8.58 -22.16
C ASN A 396 -5.35 -8.32 -23.27
N GLY A 397 -5.23 -7.08 -23.75
CA GLY A 397 -4.29 -6.67 -24.78
C GLY A 397 -2.88 -6.37 -24.27
N ALA A 398 -1.88 -6.51 -25.14
CA ALA A 398 -0.46 -6.45 -24.75
C ALA A 398 0.11 -5.05 -24.45
N GLU A 399 -0.59 -3.97 -24.83
CA GLU A 399 -0.16 -2.56 -24.71
C GLU A 399 -0.71 -1.87 -23.44
N GLY A 400 -1.09 -2.67 -22.43
CA GLY A 400 -1.36 -2.20 -21.07
C GLY A 400 -2.75 -1.59 -20.82
N PHE A 401 -2.99 -1.28 -19.54
CA PHE A 401 -4.17 -0.58 -19.04
C PHE A 401 -3.72 0.76 -18.46
N ASN A 402 -4.04 1.85 -19.15
CA ASN A 402 -3.53 3.18 -18.84
C ASN A 402 -4.66 4.14 -18.39
N ILE A 403 -4.44 4.82 -17.27
CA ILE A 403 -5.37 5.80 -16.68
C ILE A 403 -4.65 7.14 -16.58
N TYR A 404 -4.89 8.01 -17.56
CA TYR A 404 -4.46 9.40 -17.60
C TYR A 404 -5.55 10.37 -17.14
N GLY A 405 -6.83 9.95 -17.23
CA GLY A 405 -8.01 10.69 -16.80
C GLY A 405 -8.56 10.19 -15.46
N SER A 406 -9.89 10.13 -15.30
CA SER A 406 -10.53 9.73 -14.04
C SER A 406 -11.45 8.52 -14.19
N VAL A 407 -11.31 7.57 -13.27
CA VAL A 407 -12.26 6.47 -13.04
C VAL A 407 -12.88 6.69 -11.66
N THR A 408 -14.19 6.93 -11.61
CA THR A 408 -14.95 7.17 -10.37
C THR A 408 -16.07 6.15 -10.24
N ASN A 409 -16.12 5.45 -9.11
CA ASN A 409 -17.14 4.45 -8.84
C ASN A 409 -17.71 4.58 -7.42
N THR A 410 -19.01 4.33 -7.28
CA THR A 410 -19.67 4.13 -5.99
C THR A 410 -20.15 2.68 -5.90
N GLY A 411 -19.51 1.82 -5.11
CA GLY A 411 -19.76 0.37 -5.07
C GLY A 411 -18.51 -0.45 -5.40
N ASP A 412 -18.65 -1.75 -5.65
CA ASP A 412 -17.45 -2.57 -5.88
C ASP A 412 -16.82 -2.31 -7.26
N ALA A 413 -15.49 -2.19 -7.30
CA ALA A 413 -14.72 -1.97 -8.53
C ALA A 413 -13.60 -3.01 -8.70
N THR A 414 -13.43 -3.51 -9.93
CA THR A 414 -12.32 -4.38 -10.33
C THR A 414 -11.66 -3.85 -11.59
N LEU A 415 -10.37 -3.51 -11.50
CA LEU A 415 -9.54 -3.06 -12.62
C LEU A 415 -8.44 -4.10 -12.85
N LEU A 416 -8.42 -4.73 -14.02
CA LEU A 416 -7.52 -5.85 -14.31
C LEU A 416 -6.77 -5.62 -15.62
N ASN A 417 -5.45 -5.56 -15.55
CA ASN A 417 -4.58 -5.79 -16.71
C ASN A 417 -4.17 -7.27 -16.69
N SER A 418 -4.87 -8.11 -17.45
CA SER A 418 -4.68 -9.56 -17.43
C SER A 418 -3.55 -10.04 -18.34
N ALA A 419 -3.20 -9.22 -19.34
CA ALA A 419 -2.31 -9.61 -20.43
C ALA A 419 -0.91 -9.94 -19.92
N SER A 420 -0.27 -10.99 -20.46
CA SER A 420 1.16 -11.26 -20.30
C SER A 420 2.03 -10.41 -21.25
N GLY A 421 1.53 -9.24 -21.65
CA GLY A 421 2.19 -8.33 -22.59
C GLY A 421 3.34 -7.57 -21.95
N THR A 422 4.04 -6.77 -22.77
CA THR A 422 5.21 -5.99 -22.31
C THR A 422 4.84 -4.89 -21.32
N ASP A 423 3.62 -4.36 -21.43
CA ASP A 423 3.19 -3.17 -20.72
C ASP A 423 2.32 -3.52 -19.50
N GLY A 424 2.32 -2.63 -18.53
CA GLY A 424 1.70 -2.83 -17.22
C GLY A 424 0.33 -2.18 -17.06
N LEU A 425 -0.07 -2.04 -15.80
CA LEU A 425 -1.12 -1.10 -15.38
C LEU A 425 -0.43 0.20 -15.00
N TYR A 426 -0.86 1.31 -15.60
CA TYR A 426 -0.26 2.62 -15.36
C TYR A 426 -1.31 3.67 -15.01
N ILE A 427 -1.08 4.39 -13.92
CA ILE A 427 -1.85 5.57 -13.51
C ILE A 427 -0.91 6.78 -13.59
N ALA A 428 -1.09 7.61 -14.60
CA ALA A 428 -0.25 8.80 -14.81
C ALA A 428 -0.48 9.86 -13.73
N GLU A 429 0.38 10.88 -13.64
CA GLU A 429 0.32 11.95 -12.63
C GLU A 429 -1.07 12.62 -12.50
N ALA A 430 -1.75 12.90 -13.62
CA ALA A 430 -3.11 13.47 -13.63
C ALA A 430 -4.22 12.40 -13.43
N GLY A 431 -3.86 11.13 -13.49
CA GLY A 431 -4.71 9.97 -13.40
C GLY A 431 -5.32 9.80 -12.00
N LYS A 432 -6.61 9.45 -11.95
CA LYS A 432 -7.34 9.27 -10.70
C LYS A 432 -8.21 8.02 -10.73
N VAL A 433 -8.12 7.22 -9.69
CA VAL A 433 -9.06 6.14 -9.39
C VAL A 433 -9.72 6.47 -8.05
N VAL A 434 -11.03 6.71 -8.08
CA VAL A 434 -11.83 7.03 -6.89
C VAL A 434 -12.92 5.99 -6.75
N ASN A 435 -12.97 5.30 -5.62
CA ASN A 435 -13.97 4.27 -5.35
C ASN A 435 -14.61 4.44 -3.96
N THR A 436 -15.81 3.91 -3.78
CA THR A 436 -16.37 3.59 -2.46
C THR A 436 -16.79 2.13 -2.42
N GLY A 437 -16.65 1.40 -1.32
CA GLY A 437 -16.81 -0.06 -1.33
C GLY A 437 -15.51 -0.79 -1.66
N THR A 438 -15.57 -2.01 -2.18
CA THR A 438 -14.37 -2.81 -2.43
C THR A 438 -13.66 -2.37 -3.71
N LEU A 439 -12.35 -2.16 -3.67
CA LEU A 439 -11.51 -1.89 -4.84
C LEU A 439 -10.47 -2.99 -5.00
N ALA A 440 -10.46 -3.66 -6.15
CA ALA A 440 -9.40 -4.57 -6.54
C ALA A 440 -8.72 -4.07 -7.83
N MET A 441 -7.41 -3.87 -7.78
CA MET A 441 -6.60 -3.51 -8.94
C MET A 441 -5.48 -4.54 -9.12
N THR A 442 -5.40 -5.16 -10.29
CA THR A 442 -4.45 -6.25 -10.54
C THR A 442 -3.71 -6.02 -11.86
N ASN A 443 -2.39 -6.11 -11.81
CA ASN A 443 -1.53 -6.17 -12.97
C ASN A 443 -0.85 -7.54 -13.10
N ASN A 444 -1.03 -8.18 -14.25
CA ASN A 444 -0.32 -9.39 -14.65
C ASN A 444 0.66 -9.16 -15.82
N GLY A 445 0.68 -7.95 -16.41
CA GLY A 445 1.58 -7.60 -17.51
C GLY A 445 3.00 -7.34 -17.03
N SER A 446 4.01 -7.64 -17.86
CA SER A 446 5.41 -7.61 -17.42
C SER A 446 5.86 -6.20 -17.01
N GLY A 447 5.24 -5.16 -17.55
CA GLY A 447 5.57 -3.76 -17.29
C GLY A 447 5.22 -3.23 -15.90
N GLY A 448 4.70 -4.08 -15.00
CA GLY A 448 4.50 -3.74 -13.58
C GLY A 448 3.22 -2.96 -13.28
N PHE A 449 3.02 -2.68 -11.99
CA PHE A 449 1.95 -1.78 -11.52
C PHE A 449 2.58 -0.43 -11.20
N ASN A 450 2.33 0.59 -11.99
CA ASN A 450 3.01 1.88 -11.87
C ASN A 450 1.99 3.00 -11.57
N THR A 451 2.23 3.81 -10.55
CA THR A 451 1.34 4.89 -10.14
C THR A 451 2.11 6.17 -9.84
N GLU A 452 1.93 7.17 -10.71
CA GLU A 452 2.28 8.58 -10.48
C GLU A 452 1.07 9.40 -10.00
N GLY A 453 -0.14 8.92 -10.29
CA GLY A 453 -1.41 9.59 -9.96
C GLY A 453 -1.95 9.22 -8.58
N SER A 454 -3.28 9.17 -8.46
CA SER A 454 -3.95 8.91 -7.18
C SER A 454 -4.93 7.75 -7.22
N ILE A 455 -4.88 6.92 -6.17
CA ILE A 455 -5.86 5.89 -5.85
C ILE A 455 -6.52 6.28 -4.53
N THR A 456 -7.84 6.46 -4.51
CA THR A 456 -8.61 6.79 -3.31
C THR A 456 -9.79 5.84 -3.17
N ASN A 457 -9.92 5.19 -2.02
CA ASN A 457 -11.05 4.32 -1.70
C ASN A 457 -11.53 4.52 -0.25
N THR A 458 -12.76 4.12 0.06
CA THR A 458 -13.30 4.11 1.44
C THR A 458 -13.58 2.71 1.98
N GLY A 459 -13.71 1.69 1.14
CA GLY A 459 -13.84 0.30 1.59
C GLY A 459 -12.52 -0.44 1.57
N LYS A 460 -12.58 -1.77 1.41
CA LYS A 460 -11.37 -2.62 1.34
C LYS A 460 -10.67 -2.38 0.00
N THR A 461 -9.35 -2.20 0.03
CA THR A 461 -8.52 -2.06 -1.17
C THR A 461 -7.51 -3.17 -1.28
N THR A 462 -7.39 -3.76 -2.47
CA THR A 462 -6.37 -4.76 -2.80
C THR A 462 -5.68 -4.35 -4.09
N LEU A 463 -4.37 -4.12 -4.03
CA LEU A 463 -3.52 -3.78 -5.17
C LEU A 463 -2.54 -4.93 -5.37
N THR A 464 -2.47 -5.48 -6.58
CA THR A 464 -1.67 -6.68 -6.84
C THR A 464 -0.84 -6.52 -8.11
N ASN A 465 0.44 -6.83 -8.02
CA ASN A 465 1.35 -6.95 -9.14
C ASN A 465 1.96 -8.36 -9.20
N THR A 466 1.89 -8.98 -10.38
CA THR A 466 2.69 -10.18 -10.71
C THR A 466 3.66 -9.93 -11.86
N GLY A 467 3.75 -8.69 -12.35
CA GLY A 467 4.60 -8.27 -13.47
C GLY A 467 6.06 -8.10 -13.07
N SER A 468 6.98 -8.47 -13.96
CA SER A 468 8.43 -8.50 -13.69
C SER A 468 9.09 -7.15 -13.40
N THR A 469 8.46 -6.02 -13.74
CA THR A 469 8.98 -4.67 -13.43
C THR A 469 8.65 -4.21 -12.01
N GLY A 470 7.83 -4.95 -11.25
CA GLY A 470 7.54 -4.65 -9.85
C GLY A 470 6.29 -3.79 -9.62
N PHE A 471 6.13 -3.37 -8.36
CA PHE A 471 5.07 -2.46 -7.92
C PHE A 471 5.70 -1.11 -7.60
N ASN A 472 5.38 -0.08 -8.38
CA ASN A 472 6.06 1.21 -8.33
C ASN A 472 5.06 2.31 -8.00
N LEU A 473 5.12 2.82 -6.77
CA LEU A 473 4.46 4.04 -6.35
C LEU A 473 5.47 5.18 -6.47
N GLU A 474 5.43 5.89 -7.59
CA GLU A 474 6.34 6.99 -7.91
C GLU A 474 6.18 8.17 -6.94
N SER A 475 7.15 9.09 -6.91
CA SER A 475 7.18 10.23 -5.97
C SER A 475 5.90 11.08 -5.92
N SER A 476 5.21 11.30 -7.03
CA SER A 476 3.94 12.03 -7.06
C SER A 476 2.73 11.18 -6.65
N GLY A 477 2.91 9.86 -6.69
CA GLY A 477 1.92 8.83 -6.45
C GLY A 477 1.32 8.90 -5.05
N ARG A 478 0.00 8.70 -5.00
CA ARG A 478 -0.77 8.74 -3.75
C ARG A 478 -1.76 7.58 -3.67
N ILE A 479 -1.69 6.82 -2.59
CA ILE A 479 -2.70 5.83 -2.24
C ILE A 479 -3.38 6.28 -0.95
N THR A 480 -4.70 6.38 -0.94
CA THR A 480 -5.48 6.81 0.23
C THR A 480 -6.67 5.87 0.45
N ASN A 481 -6.70 5.17 1.59
CA ASN A 481 -7.79 4.28 1.97
C ASN A 481 -8.49 4.76 3.25
N ASN A 482 -9.72 5.27 3.11
CA ASN A 482 -10.49 5.96 4.13
C ASN A 482 -11.63 5.11 4.71
N GLY A 483 -11.35 3.94 5.31
CA GLY A 483 -12.41 3.22 6.04
C GLY A 483 -12.24 1.74 6.34
N SER A 484 -11.21 1.07 5.82
CA SER A 484 -10.84 -0.29 6.27
C SER A 484 -9.39 -0.64 5.91
N SER A 485 -9.10 -1.82 5.37
CA SER A 485 -7.77 -2.33 5.07
C SER A 485 -7.30 -1.99 3.65
N LEU A 486 -6.02 -1.68 3.51
CA LEU A 486 -5.28 -1.64 2.25
C LEU A 486 -4.28 -2.79 2.22
N THR A 487 -4.42 -3.69 1.25
CA THR A 487 -3.45 -4.76 1.00
C THR A 487 -2.73 -4.48 -0.32
N ILE A 488 -1.40 -4.48 -0.29
CA ILE A 488 -0.53 -4.36 -1.45
C ILE A 488 0.24 -5.67 -1.58
N THR A 489 0.23 -6.27 -2.77
CA THR A 489 0.93 -7.53 -3.03
C THR A 489 1.81 -7.37 -4.27
N ASN A 490 3.10 -7.66 -4.12
CA ASN A 490 4.04 -7.78 -5.22
C ASN A 490 4.66 -9.17 -5.21
N SER A 491 4.40 -9.93 -6.27
CA SER A 491 5.01 -11.24 -6.51
C SER A 491 5.68 -11.29 -7.88
N GLY A 492 5.93 -10.13 -8.49
CA GLY A 492 6.72 -10.00 -9.69
C GLY A 492 8.21 -10.02 -9.38
N GLY A 493 9.05 -10.31 -10.37
CA GLY A 493 10.51 -10.37 -10.18
C GLY A 493 11.20 -9.01 -9.96
N GLY A 494 10.46 -7.90 -9.98
CA GLY A 494 10.96 -6.56 -9.70
C GLY A 494 10.57 -6.12 -8.29
N ASP A 495 11.24 -5.09 -7.79
CA ASP A 495 11.06 -4.58 -6.43
C ASP A 495 9.67 -3.95 -6.23
N ALA A 496 9.29 -3.78 -4.96
CA ALA A 496 8.16 -2.95 -4.56
C ALA A 496 8.69 -1.59 -4.09
N ASP A 497 8.67 -0.61 -4.99
CA ASP A 497 9.16 0.74 -4.78
C ASP A 497 8.06 1.66 -4.23
N PHE A 498 8.28 2.21 -3.03
CA PHE A 498 7.40 3.15 -2.33
C PHE A 498 8.06 4.52 -2.22
N MET A 499 8.06 5.26 -3.32
CA MET A 499 8.55 6.64 -3.40
C MET A 499 7.44 7.67 -3.12
N GLY A 500 6.19 7.32 -3.40
CA GLY A 500 5.00 8.13 -3.08
C GLY A 500 4.43 7.86 -1.69
N ILE A 501 3.27 8.47 -1.41
CA ILE A 501 2.64 8.40 -0.08
C ILE A 501 1.46 7.42 -0.07
N THR A 502 1.47 6.50 0.89
CA THR A 502 0.40 5.57 1.22
C THR A 502 -0.23 5.97 2.54
N THR A 503 -1.54 6.23 2.55
CA THR A 503 -2.26 6.69 3.73
C THR A 503 -3.50 5.86 4.01
N THR A 504 -3.74 5.55 5.29
CA THR A 504 -5.02 5.05 5.78
C THR A 504 -5.59 5.97 6.84
N THR A 505 -6.92 6.03 6.92
CA THR A 505 -7.65 6.76 7.97
C THR A 505 -8.80 5.91 8.51
N ASN A 506 -9.35 6.33 9.65
CA ASN A 506 -10.42 5.68 10.41
C ASN A 506 -10.04 4.29 10.94
N GLY A 507 -8.81 4.13 11.42
CA GLY A 507 -8.25 2.88 11.96
C GLY A 507 -7.91 1.85 10.88
N GLY A 508 -7.67 2.30 9.65
CA GLY A 508 -7.41 1.41 8.52
C GLY A 508 -6.02 0.78 8.57
N THR A 509 -5.91 -0.52 8.28
CA THR A 509 -4.63 -1.24 8.24
C THR A 509 -3.95 -1.13 6.89
N ILE A 510 -2.61 -1.21 6.87
CA ILE A 510 -1.81 -1.39 5.65
C ILE A 510 -1.08 -2.72 5.77
N ASP A 511 -1.24 -3.59 4.78
CA ASP A 511 -0.54 -4.87 4.69
C ASP A 511 0.22 -4.95 3.36
N VAL A 512 1.55 -4.98 3.42
CA VAL A 512 2.45 -5.11 2.26
C VAL A 512 3.00 -6.53 2.23
N ASN A 513 2.67 -7.28 1.17
CA ASN A 513 3.14 -8.64 0.95
C ASN A 513 4.07 -8.66 -0.26
N ASN A 514 5.33 -9.02 -0.07
CA ASN A 514 6.33 -9.05 -1.13
C ASN A 514 7.03 -10.42 -1.21
N THR A 515 7.30 -10.91 -2.42
CA THR A 515 7.98 -12.20 -2.61
C THR A 515 8.99 -12.15 -3.75
N GLY A 516 10.23 -12.54 -3.46
CA GLY A 516 11.28 -12.75 -4.47
C GLY A 516 11.98 -11.47 -4.96
N SER A 517 11.77 -10.34 -4.29
CA SER A 517 12.37 -9.03 -4.59
C SER A 517 12.45 -8.18 -3.32
N ASP A 518 12.96 -6.95 -3.40
CA ASP A 518 13.04 -6.04 -2.26
C ASP A 518 11.80 -5.13 -2.15
N VAL A 519 11.53 -4.65 -0.94
CA VAL A 519 10.66 -3.49 -0.66
C VAL A 519 11.56 -2.30 -0.42
N ILE A 520 11.46 -1.25 -1.25
CA ILE A 520 12.30 -0.04 -1.13
C ILE A 520 11.41 1.12 -0.74
N ILE A 521 11.75 1.83 0.34
CA ILE A 521 10.95 2.94 0.87
C ILE A 521 11.81 4.20 0.91
N GLY A 522 11.31 5.27 0.31
CA GLY A 522 12.01 6.54 0.29
C GLY A 522 12.17 7.13 -1.12
N ASP A 523 12.44 8.43 -1.18
CA ASP A 523 12.82 9.15 -2.38
C ASP A 523 13.62 10.42 -2.05
N ASN A 524 14.13 11.10 -3.08
CA ASN A 524 14.86 12.37 -2.95
C ASN A 524 13.95 13.62 -2.98
N THR A 525 12.62 13.48 -2.90
CA THR A 525 11.71 14.64 -2.92
C THR A 525 11.51 15.23 -1.53
N THR A 526 10.46 16.02 -1.30
CA THR A 526 10.07 16.46 0.04
C THR A 526 9.16 15.46 0.76
N ASN A 527 8.83 14.33 0.12
CA ASN A 527 8.01 13.30 0.74
C ASN A 527 8.66 12.80 2.04
N ASP A 528 7.81 12.52 3.02
CA ASP A 528 8.15 11.98 4.32
C ASP A 528 6.91 11.24 4.85
N ASN A 529 7.09 10.26 5.73
CA ASN A 529 6.02 9.37 6.19
C ASN A 529 5.33 8.63 5.01
N TYR A 530 6.13 7.92 4.21
CA TYR A 530 5.69 7.18 3.02
C TYR A 530 4.57 6.19 3.31
N PHE A 531 4.57 5.60 4.51
CA PHE A 531 3.41 4.94 5.09
C PHE A 531 2.91 5.78 6.25
N ASN A 532 1.67 6.27 6.17
CA ASN A 532 1.03 7.08 7.20
C ASN A 532 -0.34 6.49 7.56
N ALA A 533 -0.40 5.75 8.66
CA ALA A 533 -1.58 5.01 9.07
C ALA A 533 -2.08 5.41 10.46
N ASP A 534 -3.39 5.37 10.68
CA ASP A 534 -3.97 5.38 12.02
C ASP A 534 -4.35 3.97 12.52
N GLY A 535 -4.18 2.94 11.68
CA GLY A 535 -4.24 1.52 12.02
C GLY A 535 -2.87 0.84 11.93
N ASN A 536 -2.84 -0.49 12.06
CA ASN A 536 -1.60 -1.27 12.00
C ASN A 536 -0.95 -1.20 10.61
N VAL A 537 0.38 -1.28 10.59
CA VAL A 537 1.18 -1.45 9.36
C VAL A 537 1.93 -2.76 9.45
N THR A 538 1.76 -3.63 8.45
CA THR A 538 2.38 -4.96 8.37
C THR A 538 3.18 -5.08 7.09
N PHE A 539 4.41 -5.56 7.19
CA PHE A 539 5.21 -6.02 6.06
C PHE A 539 5.46 -7.52 6.22
N THR A 540 5.18 -8.28 5.17
CA THR A 540 5.53 -9.70 5.05
C THR A 540 6.35 -9.87 3.78
N VAL A 541 7.62 -10.19 3.92
CA VAL A 541 8.59 -10.26 2.82
C VAL A 541 9.28 -11.62 2.80
N ASP A 542 9.12 -12.35 1.70
CA ASP A 542 9.74 -13.66 1.50
C ASP A 542 10.82 -13.58 0.41
N ASN A 543 12.05 -13.98 0.71
CA ASN A 543 13.22 -13.93 -0.17
C ASN A 543 13.46 -12.53 -0.74
N GLY A 544 13.62 -11.57 0.17
CA GLY A 544 13.67 -10.14 -0.13
C GLY A 544 14.00 -9.34 1.11
N ASN A 545 14.35 -8.07 0.94
CA ASN A 545 14.69 -7.16 2.04
C ASN A 545 13.67 -6.02 2.15
N ILE A 546 13.60 -5.37 3.31
CA ILE A 546 12.99 -4.03 3.45
C ILE A 546 14.13 -3.01 3.51
N LYS A 547 14.23 -2.12 2.54
CA LYS A 547 15.36 -1.19 2.38
C LYS A 547 14.93 0.27 2.47
N ASN A 548 15.82 1.07 3.02
CA ASN A 548 15.81 2.51 2.84
C ASN A 548 16.32 2.84 1.43
N TYR A 549 15.68 3.78 0.74
CA TYR A 549 16.15 4.32 -0.53
C TYR A 549 17.53 5.04 -0.45
N GLY A 550 18.03 5.31 0.76
CA GLY A 550 19.26 6.06 1.01
C GLY A 550 19.01 7.46 1.57
N VAL A 551 17.94 7.66 2.34
CA VAL A 551 17.47 8.98 2.77
C VAL A 551 17.24 9.08 4.27
N THR A 552 17.58 10.25 4.82
CA THR A 552 17.34 10.62 6.23
C THR A 552 15.92 11.16 6.39
N LYS A 553 14.93 10.27 6.32
CA LYS A 553 13.49 10.60 6.41
C LYS A 553 12.75 9.55 7.22
N THR A 554 11.55 9.86 7.69
CA THR A 554 10.65 8.88 8.33
C THR A 554 9.96 8.05 7.24
N HIS A 555 10.13 6.74 7.26
CA HIS A 555 9.48 5.85 6.29
C HIS A 555 8.08 5.50 6.70
N ILE A 556 7.93 5.07 7.96
CA ILE A 556 6.69 4.47 8.45
C ILE A 556 6.23 5.23 9.69
N LYS A 557 5.02 5.77 9.61
CA LYS A 557 4.31 6.41 10.71
C LYS A 557 3.00 5.70 10.97
N THR A 558 2.79 5.25 12.21
CA THR A 558 1.49 4.70 12.62
C THR A 558 1.12 5.03 14.06
N THR A 559 -0.18 5.22 14.31
CA THR A 559 -0.72 5.37 15.67
C THR A 559 -0.97 4.04 16.39
N LYS A 560 -0.75 2.91 15.70
CA LYS A 560 -0.90 1.55 16.22
C LYS A 560 0.41 0.77 16.01
N ASN A 561 0.33 -0.53 15.76
CA ASN A 561 1.49 -1.40 15.77
C ASN A 561 2.13 -1.46 14.39
N LEU A 562 3.45 -1.62 14.39
CA LEU A 562 4.26 -1.96 13.22
C LEU A 562 4.73 -3.41 13.35
N VAL A 563 4.48 -4.22 12.32
CA VAL A 563 4.98 -5.59 12.21
C VAL A 563 5.80 -5.71 10.92
N MET A 564 7.01 -6.24 11.01
CA MET A 564 7.85 -6.57 9.87
C MET A 564 8.32 -8.01 10.00
N ASP A 565 7.89 -8.87 9.08
CA ASP A 565 8.25 -10.29 9.03
C ASP A 565 9.00 -10.54 7.71
N VAL A 566 10.31 -10.79 7.81
CA VAL A 566 11.22 -10.96 6.69
C VAL A 566 11.88 -12.33 6.75
N ASN A 567 11.56 -13.19 5.79
CA ASN A 567 12.12 -14.52 5.66
C ASN A 567 13.16 -14.56 4.53
N ASN A 568 14.36 -15.05 4.83
CA ASN A 568 15.52 -15.04 3.94
C ASN A 568 15.87 -13.63 3.43
N GLY A 569 16.02 -12.68 4.35
CA GLY A 569 16.44 -11.33 4.03
C GLY A 569 16.56 -10.42 5.25
N ALA A 570 16.83 -9.15 5.00
CA ALA A 570 17.14 -8.13 6.00
C ALA A 570 16.07 -7.04 6.11
N ILE A 571 16.02 -6.40 7.27
CA ILE A 571 15.35 -5.12 7.52
C ILE A 571 16.44 -4.06 7.65
N GLY A 572 16.52 -3.12 6.70
CA GLY A 572 17.59 -2.14 6.57
C GLY A 572 18.89 -2.73 6.02
N GLU A 573 19.94 -1.91 6.02
CA GLU A 573 21.28 -2.31 5.56
C GLU A 573 22.31 -2.31 6.69
N ALA A 574 23.37 -3.10 6.54
CA ALA A 574 24.43 -3.20 7.54
C ALA A 574 25.18 -1.88 7.74
N VAL A 575 25.53 -1.65 9.01
CA VAL A 575 26.35 -0.55 9.53
C VAL A 575 27.54 -1.14 10.28
N PRO A 576 28.60 -0.36 10.56
CA PRO A 576 29.66 -0.81 11.46
C PRO A 576 29.08 -1.29 12.80
N ASP A 577 29.60 -2.41 13.30
CA ASP A 577 29.20 -2.98 14.59
C ASP A 577 29.51 -2.05 15.76
N GLY A 578 28.88 -2.32 16.90
CA GLY A 578 29.16 -1.59 18.14
C GLY A 578 28.39 -0.29 18.30
N ILE A 579 28.96 0.63 19.09
CA ILE A 579 28.34 1.92 19.48
C ILE A 579 29.19 3.14 19.08
N GLY A 580 30.18 2.95 18.21
CA GLY A 580 31.06 4.01 17.75
C GLY A 580 30.37 5.13 16.95
N THR A 581 31.13 6.18 16.63
CA THR A 581 30.67 7.38 15.89
C THR A 581 29.82 7.13 14.62
N ASN A 582 30.11 6.05 13.90
CA ASN A 582 29.45 5.67 12.64
C ASN A 582 28.56 4.42 12.77
N ALA A 583 28.28 3.96 13.99
CA ALA A 583 27.52 2.74 14.24
C ALA A 583 26.05 2.84 13.80
N ARG A 584 25.55 4.04 13.47
CA ARG A 584 24.21 4.25 12.91
C ARG A 584 24.25 5.22 11.74
N ASP A 585 23.38 4.94 10.78
CA ASP A 585 23.19 5.74 9.58
C ASP A 585 21.71 5.74 9.19
N TRP A 586 21.09 6.91 9.32
CA TRP A 586 19.67 7.12 8.98
C TRP A 586 19.36 6.87 7.50
N GLN A 587 20.36 6.78 6.62
CA GLN A 587 20.18 6.42 5.21
C GLN A 587 20.15 4.91 4.98
N LYS A 588 20.48 4.10 6.00
CA LYS A 588 20.53 2.63 5.92
C LYS A 588 19.49 1.93 6.77
N SER A 589 19.07 2.55 7.88
CA SER A 589 18.02 2.01 8.74
C SER A 589 16.63 2.17 8.14
N VAL A 590 15.71 1.28 8.53
CA VAL A 590 14.28 1.54 8.37
C VAL A 590 13.84 2.49 9.48
N ASN A 591 13.52 3.73 9.10
CA ASN A 591 13.20 4.81 10.00
C ASN A 591 11.69 4.87 10.28
N THR A 592 11.31 4.92 11.56
CA THR A 592 9.93 4.71 12.01
C THR A 592 9.49 5.78 13.00
N ASN A 593 8.19 6.08 13.06
CA ASN A 593 7.57 6.92 14.08
C ASN A 593 6.24 6.26 14.50
N VAL A 594 6.30 5.43 15.54
CA VAL A 594 5.22 4.50 15.90
C VAL A 594 4.69 4.83 17.29
N ASP A 595 3.38 5.05 17.47
CA ASP A 595 2.78 5.20 18.81
C ASP A 595 2.57 3.84 19.51
N GLY A 596 2.20 2.80 18.75
CA GLY A 596 1.98 1.45 19.27
C GLY A 596 3.28 0.66 19.43
N THR A 597 3.20 -0.66 19.33
CA THR A 597 4.37 -1.53 19.48
C THR A 597 5.06 -1.82 18.16
N ILE A 598 6.36 -2.08 18.21
CA ILE A 598 7.17 -2.50 17.07
C ILE A 598 7.54 -3.98 17.24
N THR A 599 7.24 -4.78 16.21
CA THR A 599 7.68 -6.18 16.08
C THR A 599 8.45 -6.34 14.77
N ALA A 600 9.67 -6.85 14.83
CA ALA A 600 10.50 -7.10 13.67
C ALA A 600 11.13 -8.51 13.77
N ASP A 601 10.98 -9.32 12.74
CA ASP A 601 11.56 -10.64 12.61
C ASP A 601 12.28 -10.75 11.26
N SER A 602 13.55 -11.11 11.29
CA SER A 602 14.39 -11.33 10.12
C SER A 602 15.06 -12.69 10.28
N SER A 603 14.83 -13.62 9.36
CA SER A 603 15.35 -14.99 9.48
C SER A 603 16.07 -15.46 8.22
N GLY A 604 16.84 -16.54 8.35
CA GLY A 604 17.51 -17.20 7.23
C GLY A 604 18.75 -16.46 6.72
N THR A 605 19.02 -16.59 5.42
CA THR A 605 20.26 -16.06 4.82
C THR A 605 20.22 -14.53 4.75
N GLY A 606 21.28 -13.87 5.23
CA GLY A 606 21.39 -12.41 5.21
C GLY A 606 20.54 -11.72 6.27
N SER A 607 20.04 -12.46 7.26
CA SER A 607 19.24 -11.93 8.37
C SER A 607 19.97 -10.79 9.09
N LEU A 608 19.26 -9.67 9.22
CA LEU A 608 19.72 -8.43 9.84
C LEU A 608 18.49 -7.59 10.19
N ILE A 609 18.53 -6.93 11.34
CA ILE A 609 17.63 -5.82 11.66
C ILE A 609 18.47 -4.56 11.88
N ASN A 610 18.22 -3.52 11.08
CA ASN A 610 18.71 -2.16 11.30
C ASN A 610 17.51 -1.19 11.28
N MET A 611 17.11 -0.74 12.45
CA MET A 611 15.91 0.07 12.64
C MET A 611 16.19 1.29 13.51
N ALA A 612 15.51 2.38 13.17
CA ALA A 612 15.59 3.61 13.94
C ALA A 612 14.20 4.20 14.22
N SER A 613 13.98 4.65 15.44
CA SER A 613 12.79 5.42 15.84
C SER A 613 13.14 6.91 15.76
N ALA A 614 12.53 7.59 14.79
CA ALA A 614 12.76 8.97 14.46
C ALA A 614 11.87 9.90 15.31
N ASN A 615 12.51 10.71 16.15
CA ASN A 615 11.85 11.69 17.00
C ASN A 615 10.78 11.07 17.93
N LYS A 616 11.04 9.86 18.43
CA LYS A 616 10.07 9.13 19.26
C LYS A 616 10.71 7.99 20.02
N ASP A 617 10.12 7.67 21.17
CA ASP A 617 10.45 6.45 21.90
C ASP A 617 10.14 5.21 21.06
N MET A 618 11.01 4.20 21.18
CA MET A 618 10.82 2.89 20.57
C MET A 618 10.12 1.96 21.57
N HIS A 619 8.82 1.75 21.39
CA HIS A 619 8.07 0.74 22.13
C HIS A 619 8.29 -0.65 21.53
N LEU A 620 9.33 -1.33 22.00
CA LEU A 620 9.74 -2.60 21.40
C LEU A 620 8.96 -3.77 21.99
N ASN A 621 8.11 -4.41 21.18
CA ASN A 621 7.59 -5.73 21.53
C ASN A 621 8.73 -6.74 21.35
N TYR A 622 9.26 -6.84 20.12
CA TYR A 622 10.35 -7.75 19.80
C TYR A 622 11.11 -7.38 18.52
N ALA A 623 12.42 -7.61 18.50
CA ALA A 623 13.30 -7.59 17.33
C ALA A 623 14.17 -8.86 17.29
N LYS A 624 13.93 -9.74 16.31
CA LYS A 624 14.72 -10.96 16.05
C LYS A 624 15.55 -10.87 14.79
N ALA A 625 16.82 -11.19 14.89
CA ALA A 625 17.58 -11.64 13.74
C ALA A 625 18.21 -13.00 14.03
N ASP A 626 18.21 -13.91 13.05
CA ASP A 626 19.17 -15.02 13.03
C ASP A 626 20.62 -14.49 12.91
N GLY A 627 20.79 -13.27 12.37
CA GLY A 627 22.03 -12.49 12.37
C GLY A 627 22.03 -11.35 13.38
N LYS A 628 22.36 -10.14 12.94
CA LYS A 628 22.63 -8.97 13.82
C LYS A 628 21.40 -8.08 14.02
N VAL A 629 21.35 -7.36 15.15
CA VAL A 629 20.32 -6.36 15.45
C VAL A 629 20.95 -5.02 15.83
N TYR A 630 20.59 -3.96 15.12
CA TYR A 630 20.96 -2.57 15.37
C TYR A 630 19.71 -1.73 15.60
N LEU A 631 19.60 -1.13 16.79
CA LEU A 631 18.49 -0.26 17.16
C LEU A 631 18.98 1.15 17.48
N LEU A 632 18.18 2.15 17.10
CA LEU A 632 18.40 3.57 17.41
C LEU A 632 17.07 4.24 17.83
N ALA A 633 17.07 5.05 18.88
CA ALA A 633 16.03 6.04 19.16
C ALA A 633 16.67 7.42 19.39
N ASP A 634 16.50 8.33 18.43
CA ASP A 634 17.11 9.67 18.46
C ASP A 634 16.33 10.65 17.55
N ASP A 635 16.68 11.93 17.67
CA ASP A 635 16.21 12.97 16.77
C ASP A 635 16.92 12.83 15.41
N ILE A 636 16.12 12.55 14.38
CA ILE A 636 16.61 12.31 13.01
C ILE A 636 17.26 13.55 12.39
N ASN A 637 16.92 14.75 12.85
CA ASN A 637 17.41 16.02 12.32
C ASN A 637 18.57 16.58 13.13
N ASN A 638 18.69 16.21 14.40
CA ASN A 638 19.70 16.75 15.30
C ASN A 638 20.08 15.74 16.39
N LYS A 639 21.19 15.01 16.17
CA LYS A 639 21.72 14.05 17.15
C LYS A 639 21.73 14.62 18.56
N ASN A 640 21.17 13.90 19.55
CA ASN A 640 21.09 14.34 20.94
C ASN A 640 20.31 15.67 21.12
N GLY A 641 19.26 15.86 20.32
CA GLY A 641 18.39 17.03 20.38
C GLY A 641 17.36 16.93 21.50
N THR A 642 16.44 15.96 21.37
CA THR A 642 15.46 15.58 22.40
C THR A 642 15.73 14.12 22.76
N ASP A 643 15.64 13.79 24.05
CA ASP A 643 15.85 12.42 24.53
C ASP A 643 14.68 11.53 24.11
N TYR A 644 15.01 10.36 23.54
CA TYR A 644 14.07 9.31 23.20
C TYR A 644 14.55 7.95 23.69
N ASP A 645 13.63 7.19 24.27
CA ASP A 645 13.91 5.94 24.98
C ASP A 645 13.72 4.71 24.06
N ILE A 646 14.38 3.61 24.39
CA ILE A 646 14.04 2.27 23.86
C ILE A 646 13.45 1.44 25.00
N LEU A 647 12.16 1.15 24.95
CA LEU A 647 11.39 0.64 26.09
C LEU A 647 10.87 -0.79 25.86
N ASN A 648 10.79 -1.57 26.94
CA ASN A 648 10.24 -2.91 26.93
C ASN A 648 8.71 -2.90 26.84
N TYR A 649 8.18 -3.24 25.67
CA TYR A 649 6.75 -3.44 25.40
C TYR A 649 6.43 -4.88 25.01
N ALA A 650 7.22 -5.86 25.50
CA ALA A 650 6.97 -7.28 25.23
C ALA A 650 5.55 -7.67 25.64
N GLU A 651 4.80 -8.21 24.68
CA GLU A 651 3.47 -8.78 24.90
C GLU A 651 3.56 -10.20 25.49
N ASN A 652 4.70 -10.88 25.27
CA ASN A 652 5.02 -12.18 25.82
C ASN A 652 6.33 -12.10 26.62
N ALA A 653 6.23 -12.13 27.95
CA ALA A 653 7.38 -12.04 28.85
C ALA A 653 8.36 -13.23 28.75
N ALA A 654 7.97 -14.35 28.12
CA ALA A 654 8.85 -15.49 27.90
C ALA A 654 9.79 -15.29 26.69
N LYS A 655 9.61 -14.24 25.90
CA LYS A 655 10.48 -13.89 24.78
C LYS A 655 11.27 -12.62 25.11
N PRO A 656 12.55 -12.54 24.74
CA PRO A 656 13.32 -11.30 24.89
C PRO A 656 12.73 -10.20 24.00
N ASN A 657 12.99 -8.92 24.29
CA ASN A 657 12.71 -7.83 23.35
C ASN A 657 13.69 -7.83 22.18
N VAL A 658 14.93 -8.28 22.39
CA VAL A 658 15.97 -8.29 21.35
C VAL A 658 16.68 -9.63 21.30
N GLU A 659 16.81 -10.21 20.11
CA GLU A 659 17.54 -11.46 19.90
C GLU A 659 18.37 -11.40 18.62
N GLY A 660 19.66 -11.75 18.71
CA GLY A 660 20.61 -11.72 17.59
C GLY A 660 21.99 -12.24 17.96
N THR A 661 22.84 -12.52 16.97
CA THR A 661 24.25 -12.94 17.19
C THR A 661 25.12 -11.78 17.65
N GLY A 662 24.93 -10.60 17.05
CA GLY A 662 25.46 -9.31 17.50
C GLY A 662 24.31 -8.35 17.75
N ILE A 663 24.35 -7.64 18.88
CA ILE A 663 23.27 -6.74 19.31
C ILE A 663 23.91 -5.39 19.61
N SER A 664 23.43 -4.34 18.96
CA SER A 664 23.81 -2.98 19.32
C SER A 664 22.58 -2.09 19.47
N ILE A 665 22.52 -1.36 20.58
CA ILE A 665 21.36 -0.55 20.99
C ILE A 665 21.84 0.84 21.39
N ILE A 666 21.25 1.87 20.78
CA ILE A 666 21.60 3.27 21.04
C ILE A 666 20.32 4.07 21.29
N ALA A 667 20.24 4.75 22.44
CA ALA A 667 19.11 5.63 22.77
C ALA A 667 19.63 7.01 23.22
N SER A 668 18.94 8.06 22.80
CA SER A 668 19.24 9.45 23.21
C SER A 668 18.70 9.75 24.60
N GLY A 669 17.76 8.94 25.08
CA GLY A 669 17.37 8.86 26.48
C GLY A 669 17.86 7.58 27.13
N ASN A 670 16.93 6.81 27.68
CA ASN A 670 17.15 5.56 28.39
C ASN A 670 17.08 4.34 27.45
N VAL A 671 17.87 3.32 27.77
CA VAL A 671 17.65 1.96 27.28
C VAL A 671 16.97 1.16 28.39
N GLY A 672 15.70 0.82 28.20
CA GLY A 672 14.86 0.20 29.23
C GLY A 672 14.42 1.18 30.31
N ALA A 673 13.68 0.66 31.30
CA ALA A 673 13.24 1.41 32.48
C ALA A 673 13.56 0.62 33.76
N SER A 674 13.70 1.31 34.89
CA SER A 674 14.04 0.69 36.18
C SER A 674 13.02 -0.32 36.67
N ASP A 675 11.73 -0.08 36.39
CA ASP A 675 10.62 -0.97 36.73
C ASP A 675 10.37 -2.06 35.66
N LYS A 676 10.91 -1.87 34.46
CA LYS A 676 10.77 -2.81 33.34
C LYS A 676 11.98 -2.74 32.40
N LYS A 677 13.02 -3.50 32.77
CA LYS A 677 14.27 -3.61 32.00
C LYS A 677 14.01 -4.10 30.58
N LEU A 678 14.81 -3.62 29.63
CA LEU A 678 14.82 -4.13 28.26
C LEU A 678 15.44 -5.54 28.25
N THR A 679 14.71 -6.54 27.76
CA THR A 679 15.20 -7.91 27.75
C THR A 679 15.91 -8.26 26.46
N PHE A 680 16.98 -9.04 26.53
CA PHE A 680 17.74 -9.46 25.35
C PHE A 680 18.27 -10.89 25.48
N ARG A 681 18.68 -11.48 24.35
CA ARG A 681 19.41 -12.75 24.29
C ARG A 681 20.39 -12.76 23.13
N GLN A 682 21.67 -12.97 23.43
CA GLN A 682 22.70 -13.15 22.41
C GLN A 682 22.72 -14.61 21.93
N ASN A 683 22.65 -14.82 20.62
CA ASN A 683 22.68 -16.14 20.01
C ASN A 683 24.10 -16.54 19.62
N GLY A 684 24.40 -17.85 19.68
CA GLY A 684 25.69 -18.39 19.23
C GLY A 684 26.85 -18.22 20.20
N VAL A 685 26.58 -17.82 21.45
CA VAL A 685 27.59 -17.79 22.52
C VAL A 685 27.58 -19.13 23.25
N GLU A 686 28.62 -19.92 23.04
CA GLU A 686 28.84 -21.17 23.78
C GLU A 686 29.55 -20.88 25.12
N LYS A 687 30.52 -21.71 25.52
CA LYS A 687 31.29 -21.54 26.76
C LYS A 687 32.33 -20.42 26.59
N ILE A 688 32.24 -19.37 27.41
CA ILE A 688 33.18 -18.24 27.39
C ILE A 688 34.46 -18.58 28.16
N PHE A 689 34.34 -19.19 29.33
CA PHE A 689 35.46 -19.47 30.23
C PHE A 689 35.76 -20.96 30.23
N ASP A 690 36.96 -21.37 29.82
CA ASP A 690 37.35 -22.79 29.77
C ASP A 690 38.57 -23.10 30.64
N GLY A 691 38.61 -24.28 31.26
CA GLY A 691 39.73 -24.73 32.09
C GLY A 691 39.61 -24.52 33.59
N ASP A 692 38.53 -23.92 34.09
CA ASP A 692 38.24 -23.85 35.54
C ASP A 692 37.81 -25.23 36.05
N ASP A 693 38.77 -25.99 36.57
CA ASP A 693 38.60 -27.32 37.14
C ASP A 693 39.36 -27.47 38.47
N ALA A 694 39.13 -28.59 39.17
CA ALA A 694 39.74 -28.85 40.48
C ALA A 694 41.30 -28.88 40.48
N THR A 695 41.94 -28.95 39.31
CA THR A 695 43.40 -28.93 39.16
C THR A 695 43.96 -27.53 38.88
N ARG A 696 43.12 -26.60 38.40
CA ARG A 696 43.43 -25.19 38.16
C ARG A 696 42.23 -24.30 38.53
N PRO A 697 41.82 -24.29 39.82
CA PRO A 697 40.63 -23.55 40.23
C PRO A 697 40.84 -22.05 39.99
N HIS A 698 39.84 -21.41 39.41
CA HIS A 698 39.79 -19.98 39.08
C HIS A 698 40.86 -19.50 38.09
N GLU A 699 41.43 -20.41 37.29
CA GLU A 699 42.24 -20.07 36.12
C GLU A 699 41.54 -20.56 34.85
N TRP A 700 41.25 -19.66 33.91
CA TRP A 700 40.56 -20.02 32.67
C TRP A 700 41.14 -19.32 31.43
N ASP A 701 40.95 -19.96 30.28
CA ASP A 701 41.13 -19.37 28.95
C ASP A 701 39.80 -18.73 28.50
N ILE A 702 39.88 -17.54 27.91
CA ILE A 702 38.71 -16.81 27.40
C ILE A 702 38.49 -17.14 25.92
N ASN A 703 37.37 -17.80 25.64
CA ASN A 703 36.92 -18.20 24.30
C ASN A 703 35.60 -17.49 23.96
N LYS A 704 35.70 -16.22 23.55
CA LYS A 704 34.53 -15.40 23.20
C LYS A 704 34.33 -15.28 21.67
N PRO A 705 33.08 -15.17 21.18
CA PRO A 705 32.81 -14.91 19.76
C PRO A 705 33.27 -13.50 19.34
N GLU A 706 33.33 -13.25 18.03
CA GLU A 706 33.61 -11.90 17.48
C GLU A 706 32.45 -10.94 17.75
N GLU A 707 31.23 -11.44 17.61
CA GLU A 707 30.01 -10.64 17.83
C GLU A 707 29.79 -10.34 19.30
N THR A 708 29.29 -9.14 19.57
CA THR A 708 29.15 -8.58 20.92
C THR A 708 27.75 -8.01 21.15
N VAL A 709 27.41 -7.82 22.42
CA VAL A 709 26.32 -6.96 22.86
C VAL A 709 26.91 -5.59 23.23
N ASP A 710 26.46 -4.54 22.56
CA ASP A 710 26.84 -3.16 22.84
C ASP A 710 25.61 -2.29 23.13
N VAL A 711 25.65 -1.53 24.21
CA VAL A 711 24.52 -0.70 24.65
C VAL A 711 25.00 0.70 25.03
N LEU A 712 24.38 1.72 24.43
CA LEU A 712 24.64 3.12 24.71
C LEU A 712 23.33 3.84 25.04
N GLY A 713 23.18 4.28 26.27
CA GLY A 713 22.18 5.27 26.67
C GLY A 713 22.86 6.61 26.95
N ASP A 714 22.32 7.71 26.42
CA ASP A 714 22.80 9.03 26.87
C ASP A 714 22.38 9.29 28.32
N ASN A 715 21.25 8.70 28.77
CA ASN A 715 20.82 8.69 30.16
C ASN A 715 21.11 7.32 30.82
N ASN A 716 20.09 6.54 31.20
CA ASN A 716 20.24 5.29 31.95
C ASN A 716 20.20 4.05 31.06
N VAL A 717 20.79 2.95 31.53
CA VAL A 717 20.74 1.64 30.88
C VAL A 717 20.21 0.58 31.87
N TYR A 718 19.03 0.06 31.57
CA TYR A 718 18.31 -0.96 32.33
C TYR A 718 18.05 -2.19 31.43
N ILE A 719 18.89 -3.23 31.55
CA ILE A 719 18.83 -4.41 30.66
C ILE A 719 18.81 -5.73 31.43
N LYS A 720 18.18 -6.75 30.84
CA LYS A 720 18.10 -8.10 31.41
C LYS A 720 18.27 -9.19 30.34
N GLY A 721 19.32 -9.99 30.47
CA GLY A 721 19.58 -11.19 29.68
C GLY A 721 18.61 -12.30 30.02
N MET A 722 17.99 -12.89 28.99
CA MET A 722 17.07 -14.02 29.13
C MET A 722 17.75 -15.37 28.89
N ASP A 723 17.20 -16.39 29.55
CA ASP A 723 17.62 -17.78 29.37
C ASP A 723 17.27 -18.27 27.96
N HIS A 724 17.90 -19.37 27.54
CA HIS A 724 17.47 -20.09 26.35
C HIS A 724 16.06 -20.64 26.52
N ASP A 725 15.35 -20.88 25.41
CA ASP A 725 13.97 -21.41 25.43
C ASP A 725 13.87 -22.78 26.13
N ASN A 726 14.99 -23.49 26.29
CA ASN A 726 15.07 -24.77 27.01
C ASN A 726 15.36 -24.62 28.52
N GLY A 727 15.37 -23.40 29.05
CA GLY A 727 15.62 -23.08 30.46
C GLY A 727 17.09 -22.98 30.85
N LYS A 728 18.04 -23.27 29.94
CA LYS A 728 19.47 -23.12 30.23
C LYS A 728 19.88 -21.65 30.23
N LYS A 729 20.85 -21.31 31.08
CA LYS A 729 21.46 -19.98 31.09
C LYS A 729 22.15 -19.68 29.75
N ALA A 730 22.03 -18.44 29.31
CA ALA A 730 22.58 -17.93 28.07
C ALA A 730 23.78 -17.03 28.36
N ASN A 731 24.96 -17.47 27.90
CA ASN A 731 26.20 -16.72 28.08
C ASN A 731 26.20 -15.46 27.21
N THR A 732 26.90 -14.42 27.65
CA THR A 732 26.92 -13.13 26.94
C THR A 732 28.34 -12.59 26.81
N ASN A 733 28.71 -12.21 25.59
CA ASN A 733 29.93 -11.48 25.28
C ASN A 733 29.58 -10.01 25.04
N VAL A 734 29.92 -9.15 26.00
CA VAL A 734 29.62 -7.73 25.96
C VAL A 734 30.83 -6.98 25.41
N GLY A 735 30.59 -6.15 24.40
CA GLY A 735 31.57 -5.20 23.87
C GLY A 735 31.63 -3.98 24.79
N ALA A 736 30.59 -3.16 24.79
CA ALA A 736 30.49 -2.04 25.71
C ALA A 736 29.09 -1.78 26.28
N ILE A 737 29.02 -1.37 27.54
CA ILE A 737 27.81 -0.78 28.12
C ILE A 737 28.14 0.60 28.67
N ILE A 738 27.51 1.63 28.09
CA ILE A 738 27.80 3.03 28.41
C ILE A 738 26.49 3.76 28.74
N ALA A 739 26.47 4.39 29.93
CA ALA A 739 25.43 5.33 30.34
C ALA A 739 26.06 6.73 30.55
N ARG A 740 25.90 7.65 29.59
CA ARG A 740 26.71 8.88 29.57
C ARG A 740 26.37 9.87 30.68
N LYS A 741 25.12 9.89 31.16
CA LYS A 741 24.63 10.82 32.20
C LYS A 741 23.92 10.11 33.36
N GLY A 742 23.66 8.81 33.24
CA GLY A 742 22.80 8.05 34.15
C GLY A 742 23.48 6.84 34.78
N ASP A 743 22.63 5.93 35.25
CA ASP A 743 23.01 4.67 35.89
C ASP A 743 23.00 3.51 34.89
N ILE A 744 23.79 2.48 35.19
CA ILE A 744 23.67 1.13 34.60
C ILE A 744 23.07 0.20 35.65
N ASP A 745 22.02 -0.54 35.29
CA ASP A 745 21.51 -1.69 36.05
C ASP A 745 21.22 -2.85 35.09
N ALA A 746 22.23 -3.71 34.92
CA ALA A 746 22.24 -4.83 34.00
C ALA A 746 22.19 -6.18 34.73
N GLU A 747 21.32 -7.07 34.26
CA GLU A 747 21.26 -8.47 34.70
C GLU A 747 21.58 -9.39 33.51
N PHE A 748 22.42 -10.40 33.69
CA PHE A 748 22.78 -11.39 32.66
C PHE A 748 22.33 -12.79 33.05
N SER A 749 22.03 -13.61 32.05
CA SER A 749 21.50 -14.97 32.23
C SER A 749 22.60 -15.97 32.63
N GLY A 750 23.67 -16.08 31.84
CA GLY A 750 24.77 -17.00 32.07
C GLY A 750 26.10 -16.30 32.25
N ASP A 751 27.18 -17.03 32.03
CA ASP A 751 28.54 -16.51 32.12
C ASP A 751 28.72 -15.26 31.25
N THR A 752 29.37 -14.25 31.81
CA THR A 752 29.42 -12.92 31.22
C THR A 752 30.85 -12.42 31.13
N TYR A 753 31.29 -12.10 29.92
CA TYR A 753 32.50 -11.32 29.69
C TYR A 753 32.12 -9.91 29.25
N ILE A 754 32.76 -8.89 29.82
CA ILE A 754 32.57 -7.49 29.49
C ILE A 754 33.92 -6.90 29.11
N GLU A 755 34.07 -6.48 27.85
CA GLU A 755 35.28 -5.80 27.41
C GLU A 755 35.41 -4.44 28.10
N GLU A 756 34.37 -3.60 28.05
CA GLU A 756 34.37 -2.32 28.76
C GLU A 756 32.97 -1.87 29.22
N THR A 757 32.91 -1.14 30.34
CA THR A 757 31.64 -0.55 30.82
C THR A 757 31.88 0.72 31.61
N THR A 758 31.03 1.73 31.46
CA THR A 758 31.11 2.96 32.26
C THR A 758 29.76 3.67 32.39
N ALA A 759 29.56 4.38 33.50
CA ALA A 759 28.38 5.21 33.76
C ALA A 759 28.81 6.53 34.40
N GLN A 760 27.99 7.57 34.31
CA GLN A 760 28.25 8.83 35.03
C GLN A 760 27.94 8.72 36.53
N ASN A 761 26.95 7.91 36.88
CA ASN A 761 26.48 7.73 38.25
C ASN A 761 26.87 6.33 38.73
N ASN A 762 25.91 5.42 38.91
CA ASN A 762 26.16 4.10 39.47
C ASN A 762 26.19 3.00 38.40
N ILE A 763 26.99 1.97 38.64
CA ILE A 763 26.96 0.72 37.86
C ILE A 763 26.52 -0.42 38.77
N LYS A 764 25.43 -1.08 38.42
CA LYS A 764 24.99 -2.34 39.01
C LYS A 764 24.97 -3.41 37.91
N ILE A 765 25.79 -4.45 38.08
CA ILE A 765 25.83 -5.57 37.14
C ILE A 765 25.70 -6.87 37.91
N THR A 766 24.71 -7.68 37.53
CA THR A 766 24.48 -9.00 38.11
C THR A 766 24.54 -10.06 37.02
N THR A 767 25.30 -11.13 37.22
CA THR A 767 25.18 -12.34 36.42
C THR A 767 24.59 -13.48 37.24
N ARG A 768 23.63 -14.20 36.65
CA ARG A 768 23.11 -15.45 37.17
C ARG A 768 24.04 -16.64 36.87
N GLY A 769 25.03 -16.47 35.98
CA GLY A 769 26.05 -17.48 35.68
C GLY A 769 27.14 -17.60 36.74
N LYS A 770 28.10 -18.48 36.49
CA LYS A 770 29.22 -18.76 37.38
C LYS A 770 30.26 -17.65 37.32
N HIS A 771 30.57 -17.17 36.11
CA HIS A 771 31.70 -16.26 35.88
C HIS A 771 31.24 -14.89 35.38
N MET A 772 31.81 -13.84 35.98
CA MET A 772 31.82 -12.48 35.45
C MET A 772 33.27 -12.00 35.33
N GLU A 773 33.70 -11.63 34.12
CA GLU A 773 34.99 -10.94 33.92
C GLU A 773 34.76 -9.60 33.22
N ILE A 774 35.30 -8.52 33.81
CA ILE A 774 35.29 -7.16 33.26
C ILE A 774 36.73 -6.75 32.97
N ASN A 775 37.04 -6.51 31.70
CA ASN A 775 38.39 -6.10 31.31
C ASN A 775 38.66 -4.63 31.66
N HIS A 776 37.68 -3.74 31.43
CA HIS A 776 37.77 -2.31 31.73
C HIS A 776 36.50 -1.78 32.42
N LEU A 777 36.60 -1.41 33.70
CA LEU A 777 35.51 -0.87 34.52
C LEU A 777 35.66 0.65 34.73
N GLY A 778 34.65 1.43 34.36
CA GLY A 778 34.67 2.89 34.47
C GLY A 778 35.62 3.59 33.50
N GLU A 779 36.13 2.85 32.51
CA GLU A 779 36.97 3.33 31.42
C GLU A 779 36.60 2.60 30.12
N VAL A 780 36.75 3.29 28.97
CA VAL A 780 36.31 2.79 27.65
C VAL A 780 37.41 3.01 26.59
N PRO A 781 38.53 2.26 26.65
CA PRO A 781 39.65 2.44 25.74
C PRO A 781 39.32 2.11 24.28
N ASN A 782 38.32 1.25 24.00
CA ASN A 782 37.90 0.91 22.64
C ASN A 782 36.88 1.91 22.07
N TYR A 783 36.07 2.54 22.92
CA TYR A 783 35.15 3.63 22.54
C TYR A 783 35.50 4.99 23.19
N PRO A 784 36.67 5.58 22.88
CA PRO A 784 36.97 6.96 23.30
C PRO A 784 36.00 7.97 22.67
N ASN A 785 35.39 7.61 21.54
CA ASN A 785 34.27 8.32 20.94
C ASN A 785 33.17 7.32 20.55
N ASP A 786 31.97 7.54 21.06
CA ASP A 786 30.77 6.81 20.69
C ASP A 786 29.91 7.59 19.68
N TYR A 787 28.68 7.13 19.46
CA TYR A 787 27.73 7.77 18.56
C TYR A 787 27.42 9.24 18.88
N TYR A 788 27.40 9.62 20.17
CA TYR A 788 27.11 10.97 20.64
C TYR A 788 28.37 11.83 20.84
N GLY A 789 29.56 11.22 20.80
CA GLY A 789 30.84 11.92 20.77
C GLY A 789 31.83 11.40 21.80
N PRO A 790 32.73 12.25 22.32
CA PRO A 790 33.76 11.82 23.26
C PRO A 790 33.20 11.32 24.60
N ASN A 791 33.87 10.32 25.18
CA ASN A 791 33.57 9.75 26.51
C ASN A 791 34.48 10.29 27.64
N ASN A 792 35.13 11.43 27.42
CA ASN A 792 36.27 11.89 28.24
C ASN A 792 36.00 12.14 29.74
N ASN A 793 34.75 12.07 30.21
CA ASN A 793 34.37 12.33 31.61
C ASN A 793 33.28 11.37 32.13
N VAL A 794 33.13 10.17 31.54
CA VAL A 794 32.13 9.20 32.02
C VAL A 794 32.86 8.19 32.90
N THR A 795 32.79 8.38 34.21
CA THR A 795 33.39 7.52 35.24
C THR A 795 32.40 7.38 36.39
N PRO A 796 32.16 6.17 36.91
CA PRO A 796 31.09 5.94 37.87
C PRO A 796 31.46 6.42 39.28
N ASP A 797 30.47 6.89 40.04
CA ASP A 797 30.58 7.22 41.46
C ASP A 797 30.67 5.94 42.31
N LYS A 798 29.91 4.91 41.94
CA LYS A 798 29.80 3.65 42.70
C LYS A 798 29.52 2.47 41.79
N VAL A 799 30.11 1.33 42.13
CA VAL A 799 29.93 0.08 41.39
C VAL A 799 29.49 -1.06 42.32
N THR A 800 28.52 -1.85 41.89
CA THR A 800 28.11 -3.11 42.50
C THR A 800 28.12 -4.23 41.47
N LEU A 801 28.92 -5.26 41.70
CA LEU A 801 29.05 -6.43 40.83
C LEU A 801 28.59 -7.68 41.58
N THR A 802 27.76 -8.51 40.95
CA THR A 802 27.23 -9.72 41.58
C THR A 802 27.36 -10.91 40.63
N ALA A 803 27.94 -12.02 41.08
CA ALA A 803 27.90 -13.30 40.39
C ALA A 803 27.28 -14.35 41.33
N LEU A 804 26.36 -15.17 40.83
CA LEU A 804 25.53 -16.02 41.68
C LEU A 804 25.77 -17.52 41.50
N ASP A 805 26.16 -17.97 40.30
CA ASP A 805 26.27 -19.39 39.96
C ASP A 805 24.97 -20.17 40.23
N LEU A 806 23.86 -19.70 39.63
CA LEU A 806 22.55 -20.33 39.82
C LEU A 806 22.45 -21.66 39.06
N GLY A 807 21.91 -22.68 39.73
CA GLY A 807 21.84 -24.06 39.25
C GLY A 807 22.81 -25.00 39.98
N SER A 808 23.75 -24.45 40.75
CA SER A 808 24.68 -25.18 41.61
C SER A 808 23.98 -25.73 42.87
N TYR A 809 24.52 -26.79 43.46
CA TYR A 809 23.93 -27.42 44.64
C TYR A 809 24.98 -28.18 45.46
N TRP A 810 24.68 -28.37 46.74
CA TRP A 810 25.52 -29.13 47.66
C TRP A 810 25.22 -30.63 47.57
N ASP A 811 26.21 -31.41 47.14
CA ASP A 811 26.17 -32.87 47.13
C ASP A 811 27.20 -33.48 48.08
N GLU A 812 26.73 -34.03 49.19
CA GLU A 812 27.57 -34.72 50.18
C GLU A 812 28.34 -35.92 49.61
N SER A 813 27.90 -36.51 48.50
CA SER A 813 28.60 -37.62 47.86
C SER A 813 29.89 -37.22 47.15
N GLU A 814 30.10 -35.92 46.93
CA GLU A 814 31.24 -35.33 46.22
C GLU A 814 32.35 -34.87 47.15
N ASN A 815 32.22 -35.14 48.45
CA ASN A 815 33.23 -34.81 49.44
C ASN A 815 34.58 -35.51 49.12
N PRO A 816 35.72 -34.78 49.10
CA PRO A 816 35.90 -33.37 49.48
C PRO A 816 35.84 -32.34 48.33
N GLN A 817 35.61 -32.76 47.09
CA GLN A 817 35.71 -31.88 45.92
C GLN A 817 34.49 -30.97 45.73
N TYR A 818 33.28 -31.44 46.07
CA TYR A 818 32.01 -30.71 45.89
C TYR A 818 31.91 -30.03 44.52
N GLU A 819 31.99 -30.84 43.46
CA GLU A 819 32.12 -30.37 42.08
C GLU A 819 30.92 -29.51 41.63
N HIS A 820 29.72 -29.79 42.15
CA HIS A 820 28.50 -29.03 41.84
C HIS A 820 28.20 -27.88 42.81
N ALA A 821 29.00 -27.70 43.85
CA ALA A 821 28.76 -26.63 44.81
C ALA A 821 29.12 -25.27 44.20
N ALA A 822 28.33 -24.27 44.57
CA ALA A 822 28.40 -22.92 44.03
C ALA A 822 29.80 -22.31 44.17
N ASP A 823 30.28 -21.72 43.08
CA ASP A 823 31.66 -21.24 42.99
C ASP A 823 31.77 -20.01 42.09
N SER A 824 30.84 -19.09 42.31
CA SER A 824 30.73 -17.85 41.54
C SER A 824 32.01 -17.03 41.61
N THR A 825 32.45 -16.48 40.47
CA THR A 825 33.69 -15.71 40.40
C THR A 825 33.50 -14.39 39.66
N VAL A 826 33.93 -13.29 40.27
CA VAL A 826 34.02 -11.97 39.64
C VAL A 826 35.49 -11.59 39.47
N LYS A 827 35.88 -11.13 38.28
CA LYS A 827 37.23 -10.64 37.99
C LYS A 827 37.18 -9.27 37.31
N VAL A 828 37.90 -8.30 37.85
CA VAL A 828 38.04 -6.95 37.28
C VAL A 828 39.52 -6.70 36.97
N ASN A 829 39.87 -6.67 35.68
CA ASN A 829 41.28 -6.56 35.26
C ASN A 829 41.83 -5.15 35.43
N ASN A 830 41.04 -4.14 35.02
CA ASN A 830 41.36 -2.72 35.10
C ASN A 830 40.13 -1.92 35.50
N GLY A 831 40.30 -0.83 36.24
CA GLY A 831 39.20 0.09 36.42
C GLY A 831 39.53 1.43 37.07
N THR A 832 38.62 2.37 36.88
CA THR A 832 38.63 3.72 37.45
C THR A 832 37.23 4.06 37.98
N ILE A 833 37.13 4.57 39.22
CA ILE A 833 35.87 4.94 39.87
C ILE A 833 36.04 6.35 40.45
N ASP A 834 35.14 7.28 40.14
CA ASP A 834 35.09 8.63 40.71
C ASP A 834 34.33 8.64 42.04
N GLY A 835 34.63 7.66 42.87
CA GLY A 835 34.02 7.51 44.17
C GLY A 835 34.51 8.60 45.12
N ARG A 836 33.69 8.93 46.13
CA ARG A 836 34.02 10.01 47.08
C ARG A 836 35.22 9.69 47.96
N GLY A 837 35.75 8.46 47.87
CA GLY A 837 36.84 7.98 48.70
C GLY A 837 36.52 8.09 50.19
N GLU A 838 35.23 8.20 50.54
CA GLU A 838 34.73 8.24 51.90
C GLU A 838 34.91 6.82 52.48
N GLY A 839 36.15 6.53 52.84
CA GLY A 839 36.43 5.49 53.82
C GLY A 839 35.55 5.73 55.05
N ARG A 840 35.05 4.62 55.60
CA ARG A 840 34.38 4.44 56.90
C ARG A 840 33.93 5.75 57.58
N ASP A 841 32.62 5.97 57.65
CA ASP A 841 32.11 6.98 58.57
C ASP A 841 32.38 6.58 60.04
N GLU A 842 32.25 7.54 60.96
CA GLU A 842 32.50 7.33 62.39
C GLU A 842 31.56 6.29 63.06
N HIS A 843 30.59 5.77 62.32
CA HIS A 843 29.60 4.78 62.74
C HIS A 843 29.79 3.40 62.07
N GLY A 844 30.88 3.20 61.33
CA GLY A 844 31.16 1.92 60.66
C GLY A 844 30.31 1.65 59.41
N ASN A 845 29.43 2.57 59.02
CA ASN A 845 28.63 2.41 57.80
C ASN A 845 29.52 2.58 56.58
N ALA A 846 29.44 1.60 55.70
CA ALA A 846 30.43 1.33 54.68
C ALA A 846 29.84 1.56 53.28
N ASP A 847 30.02 2.76 52.74
CA ASP A 847 29.65 3.11 51.36
C ASP A 847 30.91 3.05 50.46
N GLN A 848 31.44 1.83 50.21
CA GLN A 848 32.62 1.64 49.36
C GLN A 848 32.33 1.96 47.89
N ASP A 849 33.39 2.40 47.20
CA ASP A 849 33.37 2.74 45.78
C ASP A 849 33.06 1.51 44.91
N LEU A 850 33.63 0.34 45.24
CA LEU A 850 33.35 -0.95 44.59
C LEU A 850 32.84 -1.98 45.60
N ILE A 851 31.64 -2.51 45.33
CA ILE A 851 31.06 -3.64 46.06
C ILE A 851 31.00 -4.86 45.14
N ILE A 852 31.52 -6.00 45.59
CA ILE A 852 31.42 -7.27 44.87
C ILE A 852 30.69 -8.29 45.75
N ILE A 853 29.77 -9.05 45.16
CA ILE A 853 29.02 -10.14 45.80
C ILE A 853 29.29 -11.41 44.99
N ALA A 854 30.13 -12.30 45.52
CA ALA A 854 30.56 -13.53 44.84
C ALA A 854 31.23 -14.49 45.84
N ASP A 855 31.39 -15.76 45.44
CA ASP A 855 32.19 -16.74 46.18
C ASP A 855 33.69 -16.49 46.04
N ASN A 856 34.10 -15.93 44.90
CA ASN A 856 35.48 -15.58 44.60
C ASN A 856 35.52 -14.22 43.90
N ALA A 857 36.42 -13.32 44.32
CA ALA A 857 36.60 -12.04 43.66
C ALA A 857 38.08 -11.72 43.42
N TYR A 858 38.39 -11.21 42.23
CA TYR A 858 39.71 -10.71 41.84
C TYR A 858 39.57 -9.25 41.45
N ALA A 859 40.06 -8.34 42.30
CA ALA A 859 39.96 -6.90 42.07
C ALA A 859 41.03 -6.13 42.86
N GLY A 860 41.55 -5.05 42.27
CA GLY A 860 42.45 -4.14 42.97
C GLY A 860 43.83 -4.72 43.32
N GLY A 861 44.27 -5.78 42.65
CA GLY A 861 45.49 -6.50 43.02
C GLY A 861 45.32 -7.46 44.20
N TYR A 862 44.08 -7.91 44.45
CA TYR A 862 43.74 -8.83 45.53
C TYR A 862 42.81 -9.95 45.06
N TYR A 863 42.93 -11.10 45.72
CA TYR A 863 42.01 -12.23 45.65
C TYR A 863 41.24 -12.36 46.97
N PHE A 864 39.92 -12.37 46.88
CA PHE A 864 38.98 -12.55 47.98
C PHE A 864 38.32 -13.92 47.85
N ASN A 865 38.49 -14.76 48.87
CA ASN A 865 37.92 -16.09 48.94
C ASN A 865 36.77 -16.10 49.96
N MET A 866 35.56 -16.18 49.44
CA MET A 866 34.30 -16.18 50.17
C MET A 866 33.59 -17.55 50.11
N GLY A 867 34.05 -18.46 49.25
CA GLY A 867 33.33 -19.65 48.81
C GLY A 867 33.76 -20.97 49.44
N LYS A 868 33.67 -22.06 48.65
CA LYS A 868 34.00 -23.43 49.08
C LYS A 868 35.46 -23.67 49.45
N HIS A 869 36.35 -22.76 49.07
CA HIS A 869 37.80 -22.89 49.25
C HIS A 869 38.32 -22.22 50.52
N ARG A 870 37.45 -21.87 51.49
CA ARG A 870 37.86 -21.37 52.81
C ARG A 870 38.78 -22.37 53.51
N GLY A 871 39.72 -21.86 54.31
CA GLY A 871 40.72 -22.67 55.02
C GLY A 871 40.13 -23.54 56.14
N ASP A 872 40.99 -24.25 56.87
CA ASP A 872 40.58 -25.12 57.99
C ASP A 872 39.80 -24.39 59.11
N ASP A 873 39.90 -23.05 59.17
CA ASP A 873 39.17 -22.19 60.11
C ASP A 873 37.78 -21.78 59.60
N GLY A 874 37.43 -22.09 58.35
CA GLY A 874 36.13 -21.80 57.74
C GLY A 874 35.87 -20.31 57.48
N LYS A 875 36.89 -19.45 57.64
CA LYS A 875 36.77 -17.99 57.52
C LYS A 875 37.02 -17.51 56.10
N THR A 876 36.41 -16.38 55.73
CA THR A 876 36.75 -15.69 54.47
C THR A 876 38.18 -15.15 54.53
N SER A 877 38.86 -15.06 53.40
CA SER A 877 40.26 -14.61 53.38
C SER A 877 40.56 -13.70 52.19
N LEU A 878 41.51 -12.78 52.42
CA LEU A 878 42.01 -11.85 51.43
C LEU A 878 43.53 -12.04 51.28
N THR A 879 44.01 -12.20 50.04
CA THR A 879 45.44 -12.30 49.74
C THR A 879 45.82 -11.39 48.57
N PRO A 880 47.03 -10.79 48.56
CA PRO A 880 47.53 -10.08 47.39
C PRO A 880 47.57 -10.99 46.16
N ASP A 881 47.13 -10.48 45.02
CA ASP A 881 47.08 -11.20 43.76
C ASP A 881 47.53 -10.30 42.60
N GLY A 882 48.45 -10.79 41.77
CA GLY A 882 49.02 -9.99 40.68
C GLY A 882 48.27 -10.10 39.34
N SER A 883 47.13 -10.81 39.30
CA SER A 883 46.39 -11.04 38.05
C SER A 883 45.48 -9.88 37.65
N THR A 884 45.24 -8.93 38.55
CA THR A 884 44.45 -7.72 38.33
C THR A 884 45.24 -6.46 38.71
N ASN A 885 44.91 -5.32 38.09
CA ASN A 885 45.51 -4.04 38.43
C ASN A 885 44.76 -3.36 39.59
N ALA A 886 45.42 -2.39 40.23
CA ALA A 886 44.76 -1.51 41.19
C ALA A 886 43.59 -0.75 40.54
N ILE A 887 42.45 -0.70 41.22
CA ILE A 887 41.31 0.12 40.80
C ILE A 887 41.58 1.56 41.23
N LYS A 888 41.57 2.49 40.27
CA LYS A 888 41.99 3.87 40.52
C LYS A 888 40.83 4.79 40.83
N THR A 889 41.14 5.88 41.52
CA THR A 889 40.28 7.08 41.62
C THR A 889 40.75 8.15 40.64
N LEU A 890 39.89 9.10 40.27
CA LEU A 890 40.28 10.21 39.39
C LEU A 890 41.41 11.07 39.98
N ASP A 891 41.50 11.16 41.30
CA ASP A 891 42.54 11.89 42.04
C ASP A 891 43.88 11.13 42.14
N GLY A 892 43.95 9.92 41.60
CA GLY A 892 45.20 9.14 41.49
C GLY A 892 45.52 8.24 42.70
N GLY A 893 44.57 8.08 43.64
CA GLY A 893 44.61 7.05 44.68
C GLY A 893 43.91 5.75 44.26
N ASP A 894 43.90 4.76 45.14
CA ASP A 894 43.17 3.50 44.92
C ASP A 894 41.72 3.62 45.40
N ALA A 895 40.78 2.95 44.72
CA ALA A 895 39.37 2.91 45.13
C ALA A 895 39.17 1.95 46.31
N SER A 896 38.21 2.26 47.18
CA SER A 896 37.83 1.37 48.28
C SER A 896 37.00 0.19 47.76
N ILE A 897 37.31 -1.02 48.25
CA ILE A 897 36.68 -2.27 47.78
C ILE A 897 36.05 -3.00 48.97
N ARG A 898 34.80 -3.44 48.84
CA ARG A 898 34.12 -4.37 49.75
C ARG A 898 33.67 -5.61 48.98
N VAL A 899 33.93 -6.78 49.53
CA VAL A 899 33.46 -8.06 48.99
C VAL A 899 32.58 -8.75 50.01
N LYS A 900 31.43 -9.25 49.57
CA LYS A 900 30.44 -9.97 50.37
C LYS A 900 30.23 -11.38 49.81
N ALA A 901 29.95 -12.33 50.69
CA ALA A 901 29.49 -13.64 50.27
C ALA A 901 28.08 -13.53 49.67
N VAL A 902 27.75 -14.41 48.74
CA VAL A 902 26.38 -14.49 48.17
C VAL A 902 25.43 -15.02 49.25
N ARG A 903 24.27 -14.37 49.38
CA ARG A 903 23.23 -14.68 50.37
C ARG A 903 21.87 -14.99 49.74
N PRO A 904 20.93 -15.59 50.49
CA PRO A 904 19.58 -15.89 50.00
C PRO A 904 18.88 -14.70 49.34
N GLU A 905 18.99 -13.50 49.91
CA GLU A 905 18.38 -12.27 49.40
C GLU A 905 18.92 -11.85 48.02
N ASP A 906 20.18 -12.16 47.71
CA ASP A 906 20.77 -11.87 46.39
C ASP A 906 20.17 -12.77 45.30
N VAL A 907 19.87 -14.03 45.66
CA VAL A 907 19.22 -15.01 44.78
C VAL A 907 17.74 -14.64 44.59
N GLU A 908 17.04 -14.27 45.67
CA GLU A 908 15.66 -13.79 45.59
C GLU A 908 15.53 -12.53 44.73
N ALA A 909 16.51 -11.61 44.81
CA ALA A 909 16.50 -10.35 44.08
C ALA A 909 16.46 -10.51 42.55
N VAL A 910 16.96 -11.63 42.02
CA VAL A 910 16.91 -11.97 40.59
C VAL A 910 15.81 -12.98 40.25
N GLY A 911 15.01 -13.38 41.24
CA GLY A 911 13.91 -14.34 41.11
C GLY A 911 14.31 -15.82 41.15
N GLY A 912 15.49 -16.13 41.71
CA GLY A 912 15.92 -17.51 41.95
C GLY A 912 15.22 -18.17 43.14
N ASP A 913 15.45 -19.47 43.33
CA ASP A 913 14.96 -20.21 44.51
C ASP A 913 16.04 -20.24 45.59
N PRO A 914 15.95 -19.38 46.63
CA PRO A 914 16.97 -19.31 47.65
C PRO A 914 17.04 -20.57 48.53
N THR A 915 16.01 -21.42 48.50
CA THR A 915 15.88 -22.58 49.40
C THR A 915 16.39 -23.88 48.79
N ASN A 916 16.49 -23.96 47.46
CA ASN A 916 17.07 -25.14 46.84
C ASN A 916 18.60 -25.09 46.89
N MET A 917 19.14 -25.80 47.89
CA MET A 917 20.57 -25.97 48.10
C MET A 917 21.08 -27.39 47.75
N THR A 918 20.21 -28.35 47.39
CA THR A 918 20.57 -29.79 47.34
C THR A 918 20.09 -30.53 46.09
N SER A 919 19.35 -29.87 45.19
CA SER A 919 18.82 -30.48 43.98
C SER A 919 19.33 -29.79 42.71
N PRO A 920 19.71 -30.55 41.66
CA PRO A 920 20.21 -30.00 40.41
C PRO A 920 19.13 -29.27 39.60
N ASN A 921 19.52 -28.19 38.90
CA ASN A 921 18.76 -27.45 37.87
C ASN A 921 17.53 -26.64 38.32
N ASP A 922 17.33 -26.34 39.61
CA ASP A 922 16.47 -25.20 39.95
C ASP A 922 17.33 -23.92 39.97
N ASP A 923 16.70 -22.74 39.91
CA ASP A 923 17.38 -21.44 39.96
C ASP A 923 17.93 -21.11 41.37
N GLY A 924 18.37 -22.13 42.12
CA GLY A 924 18.93 -22.03 43.47
C GLY A 924 20.44 -22.27 43.52
N ARG A 925 20.99 -22.21 44.75
CA ARG A 925 22.41 -22.46 45.06
C ARG A 925 22.61 -22.80 46.54
N ASN A 926 23.75 -23.40 46.89
CA ASN A 926 24.21 -23.50 48.28
C ASN A 926 24.95 -22.23 48.74
N TYR A 927 25.06 -21.99 50.05
CA TYR A 927 25.67 -20.79 50.65
C TYR A 927 26.81 -21.17 51.63
N TYR A 928 27.74 -20.24 51.84
CA TYR A 928 28.90 -20.40 52.72
C TYR A 928 28.84 -19.42 53.90
N TYR A 929 29.03 -19.94 55.11
CA TYR A 929 29.04 -19.19 56.37
C TYR A 929 30.31 -19.51 57.16
N GLY A 930 30.71 -18.64 58.09
CA GLY A 930 31.92 -18.87 58.90
C GLY A 930 32.71 -17.63 59.34
N GLY A 931 32.19 -16.43 59.08
CA GLY A 931 32.79 -15.17 59.53
C GLY A 931 34.04 -14.70 58.77
N SER A 932 34.49 -13.49 59.10
CA SER A 932 35.61 -12.83 58.42
C SER A 932 36.99 -13.24 58.95
N GLY A 933 37.95 -13.44 58.03
CA GLY A 933 39.37 -13.60 58.36
C GLY A 933 40.04 -12.31 58.84
N GLN A 934 39.38 -11.16 58.67
CA GLN A 934 39.80 -9.89 59.28
C GLN A 934 39.45 -9.81 60.78
N GLY A 935 38.70 -10.79 61.31
CA GLY A 935 38.36 -10.95 62.74
C GLY A 935 37.13 -10.16 63.20
N ASP A 936 36.81 -10.23 64.49
CA ASP A 936 35.72 -9.49 65.16
C ASP A 936 36.04 -7.99 65.33
N ASP A 937 36.78 -7.40 64.38
CA ASP A 937 37.16 -5.99 64.45
C ASP A 937 35.90 -5.12 64.23
N PRO A 938 35.44 -4.36 65.24
CA PRO A 938 34.20 -3.58 65.16
C PRO A 938 34.20 -2.55 64.03
N ASN A 939 35.38 -2.26 63.45
CA ASN A 939 35.51 -1.33 62.33
C ASN A 939 35.22 -1.98 60.97
N TYR A 940 34.94 -3.28 60.90
CA TYR A 940 34.69 -4.02 59.64
C TYR A 940 33.27 -4.61 59.55
N ASP A 941 32.61 -4.79 60.71
CA ASP A 941 31.23 -5.22 60.83
C ASP A 941 30.25 -4.15 60.30
N ILE A 942 29.13 -4.59 59.72
CA ILE A 942 28.11 -3.77 59.08
C ILE A 942 27.44 -2.78 60.05
N ASP A 943 27.44 -3.07 61.36
CA ASP A 943 26.72 -2.31 62.39
C ASP A 943 27.61 -1.75 63.52
N GLY A 944 28.93 -2.00 63.49
CA GLY A 944 29.86 -1.57 64.54
C GLY A 944 29.70 -2.28 65.90
N ASP A 945 28.75 -3.20 66.02
CA ASP A 945 28.55 -4.09 67.17
C ASP A 945 29.31 -5.41 66.94
N ILE A 946 29.81 -6.02 68.03
CA ILE A 946 30.50 -7.32 67.95
C ILE A 946 29.46 -8.42 67.79
N THR A 947 29.57 -9.28 66.77
CA THR A 947 28.74 -10.49 66.60
C THR A 947 28.64 -11.27 67.92
N PRO A 948 27.43 -11.56 68.43
CA PRO A 948 27.25 -12.36 69.63
C PRO A 948 27.97 -13.72 69.52
N PRO A 949 28.60 -14.25 70.59
CA PRO A 949 29.32 -15.53 70.53
C PRO A 949 28.47 -16.72 70.05
N GLU A 950 27.15 -16.67 70.21
CA GLU A 950 26.20 -17.66 69.71
C GLU A 950 25.98 -17.62 68.19
N ASP A 951 26.26 -16.47 67.56
CA ASP A 951 26.04 -16.21 66.15
C ASP A 951 27.36 -16.33 65.35
N GLN A 952 28.51 -16.29 66.04
CA GLN A 952 29.85 -16.51 65.46
C GLN A 952 29.94 -17.85 64.71
N GLY A 953 30.35 -17.77 63.44
CA GLY A 953 30.43 -18.90 62.50
C GLY A 953 29.09 -19.35 61.90
N GLY A 954 27.98 -18.70 62.26
CA GLY A 954 26.62 -18.97 61.77
C GLY A 954 26.21 -18.09 60.59
N GLU A 955 24.90 -18.11 60.28
CA GLU A 955 24.32 -17.30 59.19
C GLU A 955 24.28 -15.80 59.50
N ASP A 956 24.30 -15.46 60.78
CA ASP A 956 24.27 -14.10 61.32
C ASP A 956 25.69 -13.51 61.55
N ASP A 957 26.76 -14.25 61.20
CA ASP A 957 28.14 -13.77 61.34
C ASP A 957 28.61 -12.98 60.10
N ASP A 958 29.18 -11.80 60.29
CA ASP A 958 29.69 -10.98 59.19
C ASP A 958 30.96 -11.61 58.59
N ASP A 959 30.86 -11.98 57.31
CA ASP A 959 31.94 -12.56 56.54
C ASP A 959 32.51 -11.61 55.48
N ASN A 960 32.06 -10.36 55.47
CA ASN A 960 32.53 -9.32 54.58
C ASN A 960 34.05 -9.08 54.70
N LEU A 961 34.66 -8.73 53.57
CA LEU A 961 36.04 -8.31 53.47
C LEU A 961 36.12 -6.91 52.87
N VAL A 962 37.02 -6.06 53.38
CA VAL A 962 37.25 -4.73 52.80
C VAL A 962 38.73 -4.43 52.63
N VAL A 963 39.03 -3.69 51.56
CA VAL A 963 40.31 -3.02 51.32
C VAL A 963 40.05 -1.52 51.44
N PRO A 964 40.41 -0.89 52.58
CA PRO A 964 40.28 0.56 52.72
C PRO A 964 41.36 1.28 51.91
N THR A 965 41.07 2.51 51.51
CA THR A 965 42.12 3.46 51.10
C THR A 965 43.14 3.62 52.23
N PRO A 966 44.45 3.62 51.96
CA PRO A 966 45.42 3.96 53.00
C PRO A 966 45.10 5.35 53.54
N GLU A 967 45.08 5.52 54.87
CA GLU A 967 44.84 6.83 55.49
C GLU A 967 45.71 7.91 54.82
N PRO A 968 45.17 9.12 54.56
CA PRO A 968 45.96 10.20 54.02
C PRO A 968 47.16 10.39 54.94
N THR A 969 48.36 10.22 54.38
CA THR A 969 49.60 10.39 55.12
C THR A 969 49.56 11.79 55.72
N GLU A 970 49.67 11.90 57.05
CA GLU A 970 49.75 13.20 57.71
C GLU A 970 50.74 14.06 56.93
N ALA A 971 50.29 15.25 56.51
CA ALA A 971 51.17 16.22 55.89
C ALA A 971 52.42 16.34 56.76
N PRO A 972 53.64 16.30 56.19
CA PRO A 972 54.84 16.43 57.00
C PRO A 972 54.69 17.70 57.84
N THR A 973 54.75 17.53 59.16
CA THR A 973 54.80 18.64 60.12
C THR A 973 55.76 19.69 59.53
N PRO A 974 55.34 20.95 59.31
CA PRO A 974 56.26 21.94 58.78
C PRO A 974 57.47 21.99 59.72
N GLU A 975 58.67 21.81 59.16
CA GLU A 975 59.90 22.05 59.92
C GLU A 975 59.78 23.43 60.58
N PRO A 976 60.15 23.56 61.87
CA PRO A 976 60.07 24.83 62.56
C PRO A 976 60.84 25.86 61.74
N THR A 977 60.17 26.97 61.42
CA THR A 977 60.83 28.15 60.85
C THR A 977 62.04 28.48 61.73
N PRO A 978 63.27 28.47 61.20
CA PRO A 978 64.44 28.81 62.00
C PRO A 978 64.31 30.26 62.49
N GLU A 979 64.55 30.45 63.79
CA GLU A 979 64.67 31.78 64.41
C GLU A 979 65.67 32.65 63.61
N PRO A 980 65.42 33.97 63.50
CA PRO A 980 66.24 34.85 62.70
C PRO A 980 67.65 34.94 63.28
N THR A 981 68.63 34.45 62.54
CA THR A 981 70.04 34.67 62.85
C THR A 981 70.37 36.14 62.59
N GLU A 982 70.96 36.80 63.58
CA GLU A 982 71.37 38.20 63.54
C GLU A 982 72.18 38.52 62.29
N LYS A 983 71.78 39.59 61.61
CA LYS A 983 72.48 40.19 60.48
C LYS A 983 73.86 40.66 60.95
N PRO A 984 74.98 40.17 60.39
CA PRO A 984 76.27 40.79 60.66
C PRO A 984 76.31 42.20 60.05
N THR A 985 76.71 43.15 60.89
CA THR A 985 77.07 44.52 60.55
C THR A 985 78.21 44.51 59.50
N PRO A 986 78.19 45.42 58.50
CA PRO A 986 79.01 45.31 57.31
C PRO A 986 80.47 45.71 57.57
N GLU A 987 81.43 44.94 57.03
CA GLU A 987 82.80 45.43 56.86
C GLU A 987 82.91 46.30 55.59
N PRO A 988 83.73 47.36 55.65
CA PRO A 988 83.67 48.49 54.72
C PRO A 988 84.31 48.19 53.37
N THR A 989 83.70 48.75 52.31
CA THR A 989 84.38 49.00 51.04
C THR A 989 85.53 49.99 51.27
N PRO A 990 86.75 49.74 50.77
CA PRO A 990 87.87 50.67 50.91
C PRO A 990 87.63 51.96 50.10
N GLU A 991 87.90 53.12 50.71
CA GLU A 991 88.02 54.39 50.02
C GLU A 991 89.18 54.36 49.00
N PRO A 992 89.08 55.16 47.91
CA PRO A 992 90.14 55.30 46.93
C PRO A 992 91.27 56.15 47.50
N THR A 993 92.49 55.94 47.04
CA THR A 993 93.58 56.93 47.18
C THR A 993 94.38 56.99 45.86
N PRO A 994 95.09 58.09 45.59
CA PRO A 994 94.98 58.92 44.38
C PRO A 994 95.64 58.36 43.13
#